data_AF-V5B4P5-F1
#
_entry.id   AF-V5B4P5-F1
#
_cell.length_a   1.000
_cell.length_b   1.000
_cell.length_c   1.000
_cell.angle_alpha   90.00
_cell.angle_beta   90.00
_cell.angle_gamma   90.00
#
_symmetry.space_group_name_H-M   'P 1'
#
loop_
_entity.id
_entity.type
_entity.pdbx_description
1 polymer ?
#
loop_
_entity_poly.entity_id
_entity_poly.type
_entity_poly.pdbx_seq_one_letter_code
_entity_poly.pdbx_strand_id
1 'polypeptide(L)'
;MAGLPSVSVLPCDGCAAALACFDALTASFTDCVCSCLAGGVGEACLPFDVPVARAGGGGDGAQDCVSGVTLTESVTVGGGRATACFDSVVFSGPITVAVNLRSMDLFADALNVTLRHCVLAGGAQLRIGGLSESTARPMPHALVNMTNVTSLEGTIVLHGAMPLHSSVLLANSTLRATVGGSQYVPTTPGRAGFRYGPALVLDGVRLLSTRFVMTRSTLVCGGESCAAILVERSLCANLSSVFYMDNCVVMSRAHVMYALTSDLRVGGGSVFSIQNSSWTAPSIGVYEGACVFGDFAVDGGSVLQIVSSTFRLGFAMLMANALTVADGSWLVHRNNEFRTAYVLYVESENGVAFRDQSVWSILDNSFKYGSYSSTIVLMTSKWSPPSDTRPTIYGVCNEARGSPVTNYGEELNIGAPVTALDCGVCTVDAVCFAARTSSISGCECVCAAGGYGDTCLPAAVPDGLGPLPLPDAKDTEVRCVHGGSINSVDDPDPGVRGLCFVNVTFTAAIVLDLSHFDAPEQILNITLLQCVLMGLSIKGSGARVHVNVAFSMLDFGDLEFRGDFGASSQILVVGSTIVTTSGHAIQFQSFSLGANSTLLLLDNLIEGNSCGIRLFFVVVDGGGVIMKGNTLRGVEEEFPLESAVFLESAILKNDGYIDVENNTMIAVSGIYFYGDIIVSSAGLLRVADCTFVGGTETFDPALVHLDGLVTLQGGAQWRVEGNNVSAASVVGMPKSLYKMRLLGSGTAVVLAHNRQVDDSCSFAKMALSNMIVVSPARFVVGCNLQGGEEVSYDGVFPEDVVLFRCGTCNDDAACYMPGTELVDRSSCSCSCKDGWHGVSCLPFEVPDTVVPPLPERAVDDDTSCVVNQTLTSLMLNMWKTHHCYVGVTFSGVGAVLAFFLNRMPLHLPINITLTGCTFRDGAALQFVGGAEAAESAGVLIRVSQTVMRSSVVAFALTLPQHCDIAVTEVDVAQTFEFDLPGTVSKTLSVLLLRNVMLSASSLLVSNVNAHALRCGGFGFYSIGTLTLVRGSSLYARYCSFDGYEHLFYVYPRCPQLLCFCVAQQYDVLRDKLLVSEANL
;
A
#
# COMPACT_ATOMS: atom_id res chain seq x y z
N MET A 1 14.63 14.83 42.47
CA MET A 1 14.05 14.38 43.76
C MET A 1 12.58 14.79 43.76
N ALA A 2 11.66 13.84 43.61
CA ALA A 2 10.23 14.07 43.79
C ALA A 2 9.85 13.52 45.17
N GLY A 3 9.34 14.38 46.05
CA GLY A 3 8.88 13.99 47.38
C GLY A 3 7.47 13.41 47.31
N LEU A 4 7.31 12.18 47.78
CA LEU A 4 6.01 11.59 48.12
C LEU A 4 5.91 11.55 49.66
N PRO A 5 4.87 12.13 50.29
CA PRO A 5 4.87 12.39 51.74
C PRO A 5 4.59 11.20 52.66
N SER A 6 4.31 10.00 52.15
CA SER A 6 4.18 8.79 52.98
C SER A 6 4.14 7.54 52.12
N VAL A 7 5.05 6.59 52.35
CA VAL A 7 4.98 5.21 51.83
C VAL A 7 4.62 4.31 53.01
N SER A 8 3.48 3.63 52.93
CA SER A 8 3.11 2.56 53.86
C SER A 8 3.70 1.24 53.37
N VAL A 9 4.66 0.68 54.11
CA VAL A 9 5.29 -0.61 53.83
C VAL A 9 4.53 -1.70 54.58
N LEU A 10 3.95 -2.66 53.86
CA LEU A 10 3.35 -3.87 54.44
C LEU A 10 4.37 -5.04 54.43
N PRO A 11 4.31 -5.95 55.43
CA PRO A 11 5.06 -7.22 55.40
C PRO A 11 4.62 -8.10 54.22
N CYS A 12 5.49 -8.99 53.74
CA CYS A 12 5.18 -9.90 52.62
C CYS A 12 3.96 -10.81 52.83
N ASP A 13 3.53 -10.97 54.09
CA ASP A 13 2.41 -11.84 54.50
C ASP A 13 1.14 -11.02 54.86
N GLY A 14 1.18 -9.70 54.70
CA GLY A 14 0.08 -8.79 55.00
C GLY A 14 -0.73 -8.42 53.76
N CYS A 15 -2.05 -8.32 53.91
CA CYS A 15 -2.97 -7.90 52.86
C CYS A 15 -3.57 -6.52 53.16
N ALA A 16 -3.88 -5.76 52.13
CA ALA A 16 -4.54 -4.45 52.25
C ALA A 16 -5.71 -4.37 51.28
N ALA A 17 -6.81 -3.76 51.71
CA ALA A 17 -8.03 -3.60 50.91
C ALA A 17 -7.73 -2.98 49.53
N ALA A 18 -6.94 -1.89 49.51
CA ALA A 18 -6.56 -1.19 48.28
C ALA A 18 -5.74 -2.03 47.27
N LEU A 19 -5.21 -3.18 47.69
CA LEU A 19 -4.46 -4.10 46.82
C LEU A 19 -5.27 -5.34 46.43
N ALA A 20 -6.24 -5.75 47.27
CA ALA A 20 -7.01 -6.97 47.08
C ALA A 20 -8.43 -6.73 46.54
N CYS A 21 -8.95 -5.51 46.71
CA CYS A 21 -10.35 -5.18 46.46
C CYS A 21 -10.50 -3.98 45.52
N PHE A 22 -11.61 -3.95 44.80
CA PHE A 22 -12.04 -2.76 44.07
C PHE A 22 -12.76 -1.80 45.01
N ASP A 23 -12.03 -0.76 45.47
CA ASP A 23 -12.47 0.16 46.51
C ASP A 23 -13.89 0.71 46.30
N ALA A 24 -14.26 1.05 45.06
CA ALA A 24 -15.55 1.68 44.75
C ALA A 24 -16.77 0.77 44.99
N LEU A 25 -16.58 -0.55 44.98
CA LEU A 25 -17.65 -1.53 45.21
C LEU A 25 -17.37 -2.44 46.40
N THR A 26 -16.41 -2.07 47.25
CA THR A 26 -16.09 -2.80 48.48
C THR A 26 -16.90 -2.22 49.64
N ALA A 27 -17.77 -3.04 50.23
CA ALA A 27 -18.56 -2.69 51.41
C ALA A 27 -17.70 -2.79 52.70
N SER A 28 -16.86 -3.82 52.80
CA SER A 28 -15.97 -4.04 53.93
C SER A 28 -14.80 -4.95 53.56
N PHE A 29 -13.71 -4.86 54.33
CA PHE A 29 -12.52 -5.70 54.18
C PHE A 29 -12.12 -6.28 55.53
N THR A 30 -12.13 -7.60 55.64
CA THR A 30 -11.76 -8.36 56.85
C THR A 30 -11.04 -9.64 56.45
N ASP A 31 -9.98 -10.01 57.18
CA ASP A 31 -9.22 -11.25 56.95
C ASP A 31 -8.76 -11.47 55.49
N CYS A 32 -8.33 -10.41 54.81
CA CYS A 32 -7.89 -10.42 53.41
C CYS A 32 -8.98 -10.71 52.37
N VAL A 33 -10.25 -10.63 52.75
CA VAL A 33 -11.39 -10.91 51.87
C VAL A 33 -12.25 -9.65 51.72
N CYS A 34 -12.66 -9.36 50.49
CA CYS A 34 -13.50 -8.22 50.14
C CYS A 34 -14.98 -8.62 50.23
N SER A 35 -15.78 -7.85 50.95
CA SER A 35 -17.24 -7.97 50.91
C SER A 35 -17.81 -6.89 50.02
N CYS A 36 -18.70 -7.24 49.08
CA CYS A 36 -19.08 -6.35 47.99
C CYS A 36 -20.38 -5.58 48.23
N LEU A 37 -20.43 -4.34 47.77
CA LEU A 37 -21.66 -3.57 47.61
C LEU A 37 -22.49 -4.14 46.44
N ALA A 38 -23.78 -3.80 46.39
CA ALA A 38 -24.66 -4.23 45.30
C ALA A 38 -24.09 -3.78 43.94
N GLY A 39 -23.82 -4.75 43.05
CA GLY A 39 -23.17 -4.53 41.75
C GLY A 39 -21.71 -4.97 41.67
N GLY A 40 -21.05 -5.25 42.79
CA GLY A 40 -19.73 -5.90 42.83
C GLY A 40 -19.85 -7.42 42.83
N VAL A 41 -19.03 -8.11 42.05
CA VAL A 41 -19.06 -9.56 41.82
C VAL A 41 -17.65 -10.16 42.00
N GLY A 42 -17.56 -11.34 42.61
CA GLY A 42 -16.30 -12.06 42.89
C GLY A 42 -15.55 -11.60 44.15
N GLU A 43 -14.47 -12.31 44.51
CA GLU A 43 -13.67 -12.12 45.74
C GLU A 43 -12.99 -10.74 45.84
N ALA A 44 -12.87 -10.02 44.72
CA ALA A 44 -12.30 -8.67 44.64
C ALA A 44 -13.34 -7.56 44.43
N CYS A 45 -14.64 -7.88 44.44
CA CYS A 45 -15.74 -6.93 44.28
C CYS A 45 -15.72 -6.11 42.98
N LEU A 46 -15.44 -6.78 41.86
CA LEU A 46 -15.33 -6.13 40.56
C LEU A 46 -16.72 -5.79 39.98
N PRO A 47 -16.84 -4.76 39.13
CA PRO A 47 -18.11 -4.36 38.50
C PRO A 47 -18.65 -5.38 37.48
N PHE A 48 -17.90 -6.44 37.16
CA PHE A 48 -18.28 -7.50 36.24
C PHE A 48 -17.73 -8.85 36.71
N ASP A 49 -18.40 -9.92 36.31
CA ASP A 49 -18.03 -11.29 36.69
C ASP A 49 -16.85 -11.78 35.82
N VAL A 50 -15.75 -12.16 36.46
CA VAL A 50 -14.62 -12.81 35.78
C VAL A 50 -14.87 -14.32 35.83
N PRO A 51 -14.99 -15.04 34.69
CA PRO A 51 -15.28 -16.46 34.72
C PRO A 51 -14.22 -17.24 35.49
N VAL A 52 -14.60 -17.72 36.68
CA VAL A 52 -13.80 -18.67 37.45
C VAL A 52 -13.94 -20.03 36.77
N ALA A 53 -12.89 -20.51 36.11
CA ALA A 53 -12.78 -21.92 35.76
C ALA A 53 -12.87 -22.73 37.06
N ARG A 54 -14.02 -23.37 37.28
CA ARG A 54 -14.32 -24.12 38.50
C ARG A 54 -13.31 -25.26 38.66
N ALA A 55 -12.68 -25.31 39.82
CA ALA A 55 -12.03 -26.52 40.30
C ALA A 55 -13.10 -27.59 40.55
N GLY A 56 -13.04 -28.72 39.83
CA GLY A 56 -13.75 -29.92 40.23
C GLY A 56 -14.13 -30.89 39.10
N GLY A 57 -13.27 -31.88 38.88
CA GLY A 57 -13.70 -33.26 38.64
C GLY A 57 -13.80 -33.76 37.19
N GLY A 58 -12.71 -34.36 36.70
CA GLY A 58 -12.72 -35.63 35.98
C GLY A 58 -13.09 -35.64 34.48
N GLY A 59 -12.07 -35.90 33.64
CA GLY A 59 -12.21 -36.60 32.36
C GLY A 59 -12.26 -35.71 31.11
N ASP A 60 -11.22 -35.85 30.28
CA ASP A 60 -11.08 -35.45 28.86
C ASP A 60 -11.12 -33.95 28.46
N GLY A 61 -9.93 -33.38 28.25
CA GLY A 61 -9.52 -33.10 26.86
C GLY A 61 -9.58 -31.67 26.30
N ALA A 62 -9.91 -30.62 27.06
CA ALA A 62 -9.75 -29.25 26.59
C ALA A 62 -9.05 -28.37 27.64
N GLN A 63 -7.84 -27.89 27.33
CA GLN A 63 -7.21 -26.79 28.06
C GLN A 63 -8.06 -25.54 27.82
N ASP A 64 -8.63 -24.95 28.87
CA ASP A 64 -9.38 -23.70 28.79
C ASP A 64 -8.45 -22.55 28.36
N CYS A 65 -8.31 -22.36 27.05
CA CYS A 65 -7.58 -21.25 26.44
C CYS A 65 -8.45 -19.99 26.46
N VAL A 66 -7.82 -18.84 26.70
CA VAL A 66 -8.48 -17.55 26.47
C VAL A 66 -8.66 -17.39 24.97
N SER A 67 -9.90 -17.27 24.49
CA SER A 67 -10.18 -17.21 23.06
C SER A 67 -11.28 -16.26 22.65
N GLY A 68 -11.19 -15.75 21.42
CA GLY A 68 -12.20 -14.88 20.80
C GLY A 68 -12.36 -13.51 21.47
N VAL A 69 -11.35 -13.06 22.21
CA VAL A 69 -11.37 -11.79 22.96
C VAL A 69 -10.32 -10.81 22.43
N THR A 70 -10.62 -9.53 22.58
CA THR A 70 -9.67 -8.44 22.32
C THR A 70 -9.19 -7.88 23.65
N LEU A 71 -7.88 -7.88 23.86
CA LEU A 71 -7.24 -7.29 25.02
C LEU A 71 -6.77 -5.88 24.66
N THR A 72 -7.29 -4.90 25.39
CA THR A 72 -6.96 -3.46 25.27
C THR A 72 -6.27 -2.91 26.51
N GLU A 73 -6.04 -3.74 27.52
CA GLU A 73 -5.32 -3.40 28.73
C GLU A 73 -4.11 -4.32 28.94
N SER A 74 -3.11 -3.82 29.66
CA SER A 74 -1.89 -4.58 29.96
C SER A 74 -2.17 -5.65 31.00
N VAL A 75 -1.70 -6.87 30.77
CA VAL A 75 -1.96 -8.02 31.64
C VAL A 75 -0.64 -8.73 31.94
N THR A 76 -0.47 -9.17 33.20
CA THR A 76 0.59 -10.09 33.57
C THR A 76 0.00 -11.45 33.88
N VAL A 77 0.42 -12.46 33.14
CA VAL A 77 0.02 -13.86 33.32
C VAL A 77 1.10 -14.60 34.08
N GLY A 78 0.66 -15.39 35.06
CA GLY A 78 1.54 -16.21 35.88
C GLY A 78 1.17 -16.25 37.36
N GLY A 79 -0.08 -16.02 37.77
CA GLY A 79 -0.49 -16.10 39.19
C GLY A 79 -0.55 -17.54 39.73
N GLY A 80 0.58 -18.27 39.77
CA GLY A 80 0.67 -19.63 40.30
C GLY A 80 0.06 -20.73 39.40
N ARG A 81 -0.23 -20.42 38.12
CA ARG A 81 -0.71 -21.41 37.14
C ARG A 81 0.44 -21.95 36.31
N ALA A 82 0.39 -23.24 35.98
CA ALA A 82 1.36 -23.92 35.11
C ALA A 82 1.16 -23.64 33.61
N THR A 83 0.00 -23.13 33.20
CA THR A 83 -0.36 -22.93 31.78
C THR A 83 -0.87 -21.50 31.52
N ALA A 84 -0.37 -20.89 30.45
CA ALA A 84 -0.90 -19.70 29.81
C ALA A 84 -1.26 -20.07 28.35
N CYS A 85 -2.55 -19.99 28.00
CA CYS A 85 -3.01 -20.30 26.65
C CYS A 85 -3.88 -19.18 26.08
N PHE A 86 -3.53 -18.75 24.87
CA PHE A 86 -4.26 -17.79 24.06
C PHE A 86 -4.55 -18.40 22.68
N ASP A 87 -5.80 -18.37 22.26
CA ASP A 87 -6.22 -18.82 20.92
C ASP A 87 -7.14 -17.78 20.28
N SER A 88 -6.80 -17.27 19.10
CA SER A 88 -7.63 -16.29 18.40
C SER A 88 -7.87 -15.01 19.22
N VAL A 89 -6.86 -14.58 19.98
CA VAL A 89 -6.88 -13.37 20.82
C VAL A 89 -6.22 -12.22 20.08
N VAL A 90 -6.84 -11.04 20.15
CA VAL A 90 -6.30 -9.81 19.57
C VAL A 90 -5.74 -8.92 20.68
N PHE A 91 -4.43 -8.68 20.67
CA PHE A 91 -3.78 -7.69 21.53
C PHE A 91 -3.76 -6.35 20.78
N SER A 92 -4.52 -5.36 21.25
CA SER A 92 -4.73 -4.10 20.53
C SER A 92 -4.29 -2.88 21.32
N GLY A 93 -3.52 -2.01 20.68
CA GLY A 93 -3.01 -0.77 21.27
C GLY A 93 -1.64 -0.94 21.93
N PRO A 94 -1.10 0.13 22.54
CA PRO A 94 0.24 0.16 23.14
C PRO A 94 0.25 -0.55 24.52
N ILE A 95 -0.26 -1.77 24.57
CA ILE A 95 -0.38 -2.58 25.79
C ILE A 95 0.80 -3.54 25.91
N THR A 96 1.09 -3.97 27.13
CA THR A 96 2.06 -5.02 27.40
C THR A 96 1.37 -6.23 28.01
N VAL A 97 1.46 -7.38 27.34
CA VAL A 97 1.09 -8.68 27.88
C VAL A 97 2.35 -9.41 28.30
N ALA A 98 2.53 -9.58 29.61
CA ALA A 98 3.70 -10.21 30.17
C ALA A 98 3.38 -11.64 30.65
N VAL A 99 4.07 -12.64 30.12
CA VAL A 99 4.07 -14.01 30.64
C VAL A 99 5.33 -14.20 31.47
N ASN A 100 5.19 -14.03 32.78
CA ASN A 100 6.31 -14.09 33.71
C ASN A 100 6.50 -15.54 34.20
N LEU A 101 7.52 -16.22 33.68
CA LEU A 101 7.80 -17.61 34.02
C LEU A 101 8.10 -17.78 35.51
N ARG A 102 8.65 -16.75 36.18
CA ARG A 102 9.01 -16.81 37.61
C ARG A 102 7.80 -16.92 38.54
N SER A 103 6.66 -16.39 38.12
CA SER A 103 5.44 -16.43 38.95
C SER A 103 4.59 -17.68 38.71
N MET A 104 4.85 -18.42 37.62
CA MET A 104 4.13 -19.67 37.30
C MET A 104 4.39 -20.78 38.33
N ASP A 105 3.59 -21.84 38.26
CA ASP A 105 3.64 -22.95 39.22
C ASP A 105 4.99 -23.68 39.20
N LEU A 106 5.76 -23.51 40.28
CA LEU A 106 7.08 -24.11 40.47
C LEU A 106 7.03 -25.64 40.67
N PHE A 107 5.87 -26.19 41.00
CA PHE A 107 5.69 -27.61 41.29
C PHE A 107 5.08 -28.38 40.12
N ALA A 108 4.78 -27.71 39.01
CA ALA A 108 4.25 -28.34 37.81
C ALA A 108 5.32 -29.14 37.07
N ASP A 109 4.89 -30.18 36.35
CA ASP A 109 5.78 -30.99 35.50
C ASP A 109 6.42 -30.16 34.39
N ALA A 110 5.69 -29.20 33.83
CA ALA A 110 6.12 -28.29 32.77
C ALA A 110 5.36 -26.94 32.82
N LEU A 111 6.02 -25.87 32.34
CA LEU A 111 5.39 -24.57 32.15
C LEU A 111 4.96 -24.41 30.69
N ASN A 112 3.65 -24.34 30.44
CA ASN A 112 3.11 -24.27 29.08
C ASN A 112 2.68 -22.84 28.74
N VAL A 113 3.23 -22.31 27.64
CA VAL A 113 2.82 -21.02 27.07
C VAL A 113 2.43 -21.27 25.62
N THR A 114 1.17 -21.03 25.27
CA THR A 114 0.63 -21.35 23.94
C THR A 114 -0.09 -20.14 23.36
N LEU A 115 0.26 -19.82 22.11
CA LEU A 115 -0.37 -18.79 21.30
C LEU A 115 -0.74 -19.38 19.95
N ARG A 116 -2.02 -19.33 19.60
CA ARG A 116 -2.56 -19.83 18.33
C ARG A 116 -3.45 -18.78 17.70
N HIS A 117 -3.27 -18.48 16.41
CA HIS A 117 -4.13 -17.53 15.69
C HIS A 117 -4.24 -16.14 16.35
N CYS A 118 -3.25 -15.76 17.17
CA CYS A 118 -3.27 -14.49 17.89
C CYS A 118 -2.83 -13.35 16.98
N VAL A 119 -3.39 -12.17 17.19
CA VAL A 119 -3.03 -10.95 16.46
C VAL A 119 -2.45 -9.92 17.43
N LEU A 120 -1.27 -9.39 17.16
CA LEU A 120 -0.70 -8.25 17.89
C LEU A 120 -0.82 -7.01 17.00
N ALA A 121 -1.55 -5.99 17.44
CA ALA A 121 -1.86 -4.81 16.64
C ALA A 121 -1.62 -3.50 17.42
N GLY A 122 -1.28 -2.44 16.69
CA GLY A 122 -1.27 -1.08 17.24
C GLY A 122 -0.21 -0.83 18.31
N GLY A 123 0.97 -1.47 18.19
CA GLY A 123 2.07 -1.28 19.12
C GLY A 123 2.09 -2.25 20.31
N ALA A 124 1.22 -3.26 20.32
CA ALA A 124 1.14 -4.23 21.42
C ALA A 124 2.45 -5.01 21.61
N GLN A 125 2.84 -5.24 22.86
CA GLN A 125 4.03 -5.98 23.22
C GLN A 125 3.68 -7.27 23.97
N LEU A 126 4.14 -8.41 23.48
CA LEU A 126 4.07 -9.68 24.19
C LEU A 126 5.45 -10.00 24.77
N ARG A 127 5.59 -9.96 26.10
CA ARG A 127 6.86 -10.22 26.78
C ARG A 127 6.82 -11.58 27.47
N ILE A 128 7.69 -12.51 27.10
CA ILE A 128 7.76 -13.85 27.69
C ILE A 128 9.15 -14.03 28.33
N GLY A 129 9.20 -14.37 29.62
CA GLY A 129 10.46 -14.67 30.31
C GLY A 129 10.54 -14.15 31.74
N GLY A 130 11.72 -13.64 32.13
CA GLY A 130 11.94 -13.01 33.44
C GLY A 130 12.80 -13.78 34.43
N LEU A 131 13.62 -14.72 33.96
CA LEU A 131 14.50 -15.53 34.82
C LEU A 131 15.97 -15.10 34.72
N SER A 132 16.66 -15.10 35.86
CA SER A 132 18.13 -15.12 35.89
C SER A 132 18.63 -16.55 35.69
N GLU A 133 19.89 -16.72 35.31
CA GLU A 133 20.49 -18.05 35.12
C GLU A 133 20.42 -18.91 36.40
N SER A 134 20.63 -18.30 37.58
CA SER A 134 20.52 -18.98 38.87
C SER A 134 19.09 -19.45 39.18
N THR A 135 18.09 -18.71 38.71
CA THR A 135 16.68 -19.04 38.92
C THR A 135 16.18 -20.00 37.85
N ALA A 136 16.72 -19.99 36.63
CA ALA A 136 16.27 -20.86 35.55
C ALA A 136 16.60 -22.35 35.77
N ARG A 137 17.68 -22.66 36.49
CA ARG A 137 18.10 -24.05 36.77
C ARG A 137 17.12 -24.85 37.64
N PRO A 138 16.58 -24.32 38.75
CA PRO A 138 15.59 -25.03 39.56
C PRO A 138 14.16 -24.99 39.01
N MET A 139 13.90 -24.27 37.91
CA MET A 139 12.55 -24.16 37.33
C MET A 139 12.20 -25.41 36.51
N PRO A 140 10.91 -25.81 36.47
CA PRO A 140 10.43 -26.77 35.49
C PRO A 140 10.71 -26.31 34.05
N HIS A 141 10.85 -27.27 33.14
CA HIS A 141 11.07 -26.97 31.72
C HIS A 141 9.87 -26.21 31.14
N ALA A 142 10.15 -25.25 30.24
CA ALA A 142 9.12 -24.43 29.62
C ALA A 142 8.88 -24.85 28.16
N LEU A 143 7.61 -24.94 27.78
CA LEU A 143 7.15 -25.19 26.42
C LEU A 143 6.41 -23.95 25.92
N VAL A 144 7.11 -23.12 25.14
CA VAL A 144 6.56 -21.91 24.52
C VAL A 144 6.26 -22.22 23.06
N ASN A 145 4.98 -22.21 22.68
CA ASN A 145 4.55 -22.53 21.33
C ASN A 145 3.70 -21.39 20.75
N MET A 146 4.24 -20.73 19.73
CA MET A 146 3.62 -19.63 18.99
C MET A 146 3.42 -20.09 17.55
N THR A 147 2.16 -20.32 17.17
CA THR A 147 1.79 -20.82 15.84
C THR A 147 0.71 -19.95 15.22
N ASN A 148 0.82 -19.66 13.92
CA ASN A 148 -0.14 -18.81 13.21
C ASN A 148 -0.34 -17.46 13.90
N VAL A 149 0.74 -16.85 14.41
CA VAL A 149 0.69 -15.53 15.03
C VAL A 149 0.85 -14.46 13.96
N THR A 150 -0.01 -13.46 13.98
CA THR A 150 0.09 -12.30 13.09
C THR A 150 0.44 -11.06 13.89
N SER A 151 1.45 -10.31 13.47
CA SER A 151 1.77 -9.01 14.06
C SER A 151 1.62 -7.90 13.02
N LEU A 152 0.89 -6.86 13.38
CA LEU A 152 0.68 -5.61 12.64
C LEU A 152 1.12 -4.45 13.53
N GLU A 153 2.41 -4.14 13.49
CA GLU A 153 3.07 -3.16 14.39
C GLU A 153 3.23 -3.63 15.84
N GLY A 154 2.98 -4.90 16.13
CA GLY A 154 3.25 -5.50 17.44
C GLY A 154 4.66 -6.08 17.56
N THR A 155 5.13 -6.25 18.80
CA THR A 155 6.47 -6.79 19.10
C THR A 155 6.39 -7.97 20.06
N ILE A 156 7.04 -9.07 19.72
CA ILE A 156 7.27 -10.20 20.62
C ILE A 156 8.63 -10.02 21.28
N VAL A 157 8.71 -10.12 22.60
CA VAL A 157 9.94 -9.97 23.38
C VAL A 157 10.19 -11.23 24.19
N LEU A 158 11.29 -11.91 23.93
CA LEU A 158 11.79 -12.99 24.78
C LEU A 158 12.93 -12.46 25.62
N HIS A 159 12.87 -12.67 26.93
CA HIS A 159 13.88 -12.09 27.81
C HIS A 159 14.35 -12.98 28.96
N GLY A 160 15.66 -12.95 29.23
CA GLY A 160 16.32 -13.70 30.30
C GLY A 160 16.66 -15.15 29.96
N ALA A 161 17.00 -15.93 30.98
CA ALA A 161 17.42 -17.33 30.81
C ALA A 161 16.22 -18.29 30.71
N MET A 162 16.20 -19.15 29.71
CA MET A 162 15.19 -20.22 29.62
C MET A 162 15.52 -21.35 30.60
N PRO A 163 14.52 -21.99 31.23
CA PRO A 163 14.74 -23.18 32.06
C PRO A 163 15.44 -24.30 31.28
N LEU A 164 16.12 -25.20 31.99
CA LEU A 164 16.78 -26.34 31.38
C LEU A 164 15.78 -27.21 30.58
N HIS A 165 16.23 -27.73 29.43
CA HIS A 165 15.43 -28.62 28.58
C HIS A 165 14.13 -28.00 28.02
N SER A 166 14.08 -26.67 27.94
CA SER A 166 12.92 -25.95 27.40
C SER A 166 12.84 -25.99 25.87
N SER A 167 11.67 -25.66 25.33
CA SER A 167 11.45 -25.46 23.90
C SER A 167 10.68 -24.17 23.65
N VAL A 168 11.14 -23.38 22.68
CA VAL A 168 10.48 -22.19 22.15
C VAL A 168 10.29 -22.40 20.66
N LEU A 169 9.03 -22.41 20.21
CA LEU A 169 8.65 -22.58 18.82
C LEU A 169 7.90 -21.33 18.34
N LEU A 170 8.33 -20.76 17.22
CA LEU A 170 7.62 -19.76 16.45
C LEU A 170 7.43 -20.28 15.03
N ALA A 171 6.21 -20.65 14.66
CA ALA A 171 5.94 -21.32 13.39
C ALA A 171 4.77 -20.71 12.63
N ASN A 172 4.81 -20.78 11.30
CA ASN A 172 3.70 -20.39 10.43
C ASN A 172 3.18 -18.97 10.70
N SER A 173 4.06 -18.05 11.09
CA SER A 173 3.67 -16.74 11.62
C SER A 173 4.10 -15.62 10.69
N THR A 174 3.34 -14.53 10.67
CA THR A 174 3.63 -13.33 9.86
C THR A 174 3.77 -12.15 10.79
N LEU A 175 4.99 -11.65 10.97
CA LEU A 175 5.27 -10.57 11.90
C LEU A 175 5.71 -9.32 11.13
N ARG A 176 4.89 -8.27 11.18
CA ARG A 176 5.18 -6.98 10.55
C ARG A 176 5.37 -5.89 11.60
N ALA A 177 6.40 -5.09 11.43
CA ALA A 177 6.64 -3.91 12.25
C ALA A 177 7.31 -2.80 11.43
N THR A 178 7.10 -1.55 11.86
CA THR A 178 7.77 -0.36 11.33
C THR A 178 8.39 0.44 12.46
N VAL A 179 9.37 1.30 12.12
CA VAL A 179 10.02 2.20 13.08
C VAL A 179 9.02 3.14 13.78
N GLY A 180 7.92 3.49 13.11
CA GLY A 180 6.87 4.36 13.65
C GLY A 180 5.79 3.63 14.44
N GLY A 181 5.45 2.40 14.05
CA GLY A 181 4.36 1.63 14.64
C GLY A 181 4.76 0.81 15.87
N SER A 182 5.95 0.18 15.86
CA SER A 182 6.44 -0.54 17.04
C SER A 182 6.67 0.42 18.21
N GLN A 183 6.19 0.03 19.39
CA GLN A 183 6.37 0.79 20.64
C GLN A 183 7.52 0.25 21.50
N TYR A 184 8.39 -0.59 20.92
CA TYR A 184 9.54 -1.10 21.65
C TYR A 184 10.59 0.00 21.84
N VAL A 185 11.02 0.18 23.09
CA VAL A 185 12.07 1.14 23.45
C VAL A 185 13.30 0.36 23.95
N PRO A 186 14.46 0.48 23.28
CA PRO A 186 15.70 -0.12 23.74
C PRO A 186 16.07 0.37 25.14
N THR A 187 16.55 -0.55 25.96
CA THR A 187 16.99 -0.26 27.35
C THR A 187 18.50 -0.26 27.50
N THR A 188 19.23 -0.62 26.43
CA THR A 188 20.69 -0.62 26.40
C THR A 188 21.25 0.80 26.64
N PRO A 189 22.21 0.97 27.58
CA PRO A 189 22.83 2.27 27.88
C PRO A 189 23.39 2.95 26.62
N GLY A 190 23.12 4.25 26.45
CA GLY A 190 23.55 5.02 25.28
C GLY A 190 22.73 4.80 24.00
N ARG A 191 21.79 3.83 24.00
CA ARG A 191 20.92 3.54 22.85
C ARG A 191 19.44 3.87 23.07
N ALA A 192 19.08 4.35 24.27
CA ALA A 192 17.68 4.64 24.67
C ALA A 192 16.97 5.75 23.85
N GLY A 193 17.71 6.52 23.03
CA GLY A 193 17.14 7.54 22.12
C GLY A 193 16.87 7.05 20.70
N PHE A 194 17.31 5.83 20.34
CA PHE A 194 17.12 5.27 19.01
C PHE A 194 15.80 4.51 18.95
N ARG A 195 15.01 4.76 17.90
CA ARG A 195 13.81 3.98 17.58
C ARG A 195 14.16 2.91 16.54
N TYR A 196 13.77 1.69 16.87
CA TYR A 196 13.82 0.55 15.97
C TYR A 196 12.38 0.04 15.80
N GLY A 197 12.09 -0.63 14.69
CA GLY A 197 10.80 -1.25 14.42
C GLY A 197 10.79 -2.78 14.58
N PRO A 198 11.19 -3.37 15.72
CA PRO A 198 11.35 -4.82 15.79
C PRO A 198 10.03 -5.57 15.85
N ALA A 199 9.96 -6.63 15.05
CA ALA A 199 8.91 -7.65 15.14
C ALA A 199 9.21 -8.64 16.28
N LEU A 200 10.49 -8.98 16.46
CA LEU A 200 10.98 -9.86 17.53
C LEU A 200 12.15 -9.20 18.27
N VAL A 201 12.15 -9.31 19.59
CA VAL A 201 13.25 -8.86 20.44
C VAL A 201 13.76 -10.03 21.27
N LEU A 202 15.08 -10.23 21.24
CA LEU A 202 15.79 -11.18 22.09
C LEU A 202 16.62 -10.39 23.11
N ASP A 203 16.14 -10.38 24.34
CA ASP A 203 16.69 -9.56 25.41
C ASP A 203 17.38 -10.40 26.48
N GLY A 204 18.70 -10.52 26.39
CA GLY A 204 19.52 -11.29 27.34
C GLY A 204 19.17 -12.78 27.34
N VAL A 205 18.75 -13.29 26.17
CA VAL A 205 18.26 -14.65 26.02
C VAL A 205 19.42 -15.64 26.19
N ARG A 206 19.28 -16.52 27.20
CA ARG A 206 20.19 -17.64 27.42
C ARG A 206 19.46 -18.96 27.27
N LEU A 207 19.91 -19.76 26.30
CA LEU A 207 19.43 -21.10 26.05
C LEU A 207 20.33 -22.09 26.81
N LEU A 208 19.74 -22.89 27.69
CA LEU A 208 20.42 -23.89 28.51
C LEU A 208 19.83 -25.26 28.22
N SER A 209 20.49 -26.07 27.39
CA SER A 209 19.89 -27.27 26.79
C SER A 209 18.50 -27.00 26.18
N THR A 210 18.30 -25.80 25.65
CA THR A 210 17.01 -25.30 25.18
C THR A 210 16.99 -25.25 23.65
N ARG A 211 15.82 -25.52 23.07
CA ARG A 211 15.60 -25.44 21.62
C ARG A 211 14.77 -24.20 21.29
N PHE A 212 15.35 -23.22 20.62
CA PHE A 212 14.65 -22.11 20.00
C PHE A 212 14.52 -22.40 18.50
N VAL A 213 13.29 -22.51 18.01
CA VAL A 213 12.97 -22.88 16.64
C VAL A 213 12.04 -21.84 16.05
N MET A 214 12.48 -21.19 14.97
CA MET A 214 11.65 -20.35 14.13
C MET A 214 11.53 -21.01 12.76
N THR A 215 10.32 -21.28 12.29
CA THR A 215 10.13 -21.98 11.01
C THR A 215 8.92 -21.51 10.22
N ARG A 216 9.00 -21.56 8.88
CA ARG A 216 7.88 -21.19 7.98
C ARG A 216 7.24 -19.85 8.34
N SER A 217 8.06 -18.86 8.70
CA SER A 217 7.59 -17.58 9.20
C SER A 217 8.15 -16.43 8.39
N THR A 218 7.34 -15.38 8.22
CA THR A 218 7.70 -14.18 7.49
C THR A 218 7.85 -13.02 8.47
N LEU A 219 8.99 -12.33 8.43
CA LEU A 219 9.26 -11.14 9.23
C LEU A 219 9.49 -9.95 8.29
N VAL A 220 8.69 -8.90 8.43
CA VAL A 220 8.76 -7.69 7.60
C VAL A 220 9.00 -6.47 8.49
N CYS A 221 10.03 -5.70 8.15
CA CYS A 221 10.48 -4.53 8.92
C CYS A 221 10.62 -3.30 8.02
N GLY A 222 9.72 -2.34 8.16
CA GLY A 222 9.70 -1.09 7.39
C GLY A 222 10.35 0.11 8.09
N GLY A 223 11.01 0.97 7.32
CA GLY A 223 11.65 2.22 7.78
C GLY A 223 13.18 2.18 7.80
N GLU A 224 13.83 3.35 7.77
CA GLU A 224 15.28 3.47 7.53
C GLU A 224 16.16 2.77 8.57
N SER A 225 15.79 2.80 9.85
CA SER A 225 16.53 2.15 10.95
C SER A 225 15.94 0.80 11.37
N CYS A 226 15.16 0.14 10.51
CA CYS A 226 14.41 -1.04 10.91
C CYS A 226 15.32 -2.25 11.15
N ALA A 227 15.08 -2.97 12.25
CA ALA A 227 15.72 -4.23 12.59
C ALA A 227 14.63 -5.28 12.88
N ALA A 228 14.45 -6.28 12.01
CA ALA A 228 13.34 -7.24 12.14
C ALA A 228 13.43 -8.02 13.45
N ILE A 229 14.65 -8.42 13.81
CA ILE A 229 15.01 -9.03 15.09
C ILE A 229 16.01 -8.11 15.78
N LEU A 230 15.66 -7.58 16.94
CA LEU A 230 16.55 -6.77 17.75
C LEU A 230 17.12 -7.62 18.89
N VAL A 231 18.43 -7.52 19.13
CA VAL A 231 19.09 -8.24 20.22
C VAL A 231 19.65 -7.24 21.23
N GLU A 232 19.24 -7.41 22.50
CA GLU A 232 19.77 -6.68 23.64
C GLU A 232 20.45 -7.66 24.61
N ARG A 233 21.47 -7.19 25.35
CA ARG A 233 22.15 -7.94 26.43
C ARG A 233 22.66 -9.34 26.04
N SER A 234 23.11 -9.50 24.81
CA SER A 234 23.69 -10.72 24.22
C SER A 234 22.73 -11.91 24.07
N LEU A 235 22.97 -12.72 23.04
CA LEU A 235 22.30 -13.99 22.79
C LEU A 235 23.29 -15.14 23.05
N CYS A 236 22.93 -16.08 23.92
CA CYS A 236 23.80 -17.18 24.30
C CYS A 236 23.11 -18.53 24.18
N ALA A 237 23.73 -19.46 23.44
CA ALA A 237 23.35 -20.87 23.41
C ALA A 237 24.43 -21.70 24.10
N ASN A 238 24.05 -22.45 25.14
CA ASN A 238 24.98 -23.28 25.91
C ASN A 238 24.35 -24.62 26.31
N LEU A 239 25.18 -25.61 26.68
CA LEU A 239 24.77 -26.94 27.13
C LEU A 239 23.95 -27.70 26.07
N SER A 240 24.48 -27.86 24.86
CA SER A 240 23.79 -28.52 23.73
C SER A 240 22.44 -27.87 23.37
N SER A 241 22.40 -26.53 23.41
CA SER A 241 21.24 -25.75 22.97
C SER A 241 21.19 -25.61 21.46
N VAL A 242 20.00 -25.27 20.95
CA VAL A 242 19.78 -25.07 19.52
C VAL A 242 19.06 -23.75 19.30
N PHE A 243 19.62 -22.88 18.46
CA PHE A 243 18.91 -21.77 17.83
C PHE A 243 18.79 -22.10 16.35
N TYR A 244 17.56 -22.29 15.88
CA TYR A 244 17.28 -22.78 14.54
C TYR A 244 16.28 -21.89 13.83
N MET A 245 16.66 -21.37 12.66
CA MET A 245 15.78 -20.70 11.72
C MET A 245 15.72 -21.50 10.44
N ASP A 246 14.51 -21.92 10.05
CA ASP A 246 14.30 -22.76 8.89
C ASP A 246 13.14 -22.28 8.04
N ASN A 247 13.37 -22.15 6.74
CA ASN A 247 12.31 -21.80 5.81
C ASN A 247 11.61 -20.46 6.18
N CYS A 248 12.41 -19.50 6.66
CA CYS A 248 11.94 -18.17 7.03
C CYS A 248 12.23 -17.16 5.92
N VAL A 249 11.29 -16.24 5.71
CA VAL A 249 11.46 -15.08 4.82
C VAL A 249 11.60 -13.84 5.68
N VAL A 250 12.73 -13.13 5.58
CA VAL A 250 12.97 -11.92 6.35
C VAL A 250 13.26 -10.75 5.42
N MET A 251 12.44 -9.71 5.52
CA MET A 251 12.55 -8.51 4.71
C MET A 251 12.69 -7.31 5.63
N SER A 252 13.79 -6.58 5.47
CA SER A 252 14.05 -5.40 6.27
C SER A 252 14.76 -4.36 5.43
N ARG A 253 14.48 -3.08 5.63
CA ARG A 253 15.20 -2.04 4.88
C ARG A 253 16.67 -1.91 5.29
N ALA A 254 16.98 -2.11 6.58
CA ALA A 254 18.33 -1.98 7.12
C ALA A 254 18.90 -3.30 7.66
N HIS A 255 18.34 -3.82 8.76
CA HIS A 255 18.90 -4.98 9.45
C HIS A 255 17.89 -6.12 9.58
N VAL A 256 18.33 -7.36 9.36
CA VAL A 256 17.57 -8.56 9.69
C VAL A 256 17.69 -8.85 11.19
N MET A 257 18.92 -8.99 11.68
CA MET A 257 19.26 -9.10 13.09
C MET A 257 20.20 -7.98 13.48
N TYR A 258 19.82 -7.13 14.44
CA TYR A 258 20.68 -6.06 14.92
C TYR A 258 20.91 -6.18 16.42
N ALA A 259 22.15 -6.47 16.81
CA ALA A 259 22.57 -6.50 18.20
C ALA A 259 23.28 -5.20 18.54
N LEU A 260 22.68 -4.39 19.42
CA LEU A 260 23.12 -3.01 19.68
C LEU A 260 24.60 -2.91 20.09
N THR A 261 24.94 -3.51 21.22
CA THR A 261 26.30 -3.62 21.78
C THR A 261 26.47 -5.03 22.37
N SER A 262 25.88 -6.01 21.70
CA SER A 262 25.60 -7.35 22.23
C SER A 262 26.33 -8.40 21.43
N ASP A 263 26.77 -9.46 22.12
CA ASP A 263 27.53 -10.57 21.52
C ASP A 263 26.61 -11.75 21.18
N LEU A 264 27.05 -12.57 20.23
CA LEU A 264 26.51 -13.91 20.02
C LEU A 264 27.53 -14.95 20.51
N ARG A 265 27.09 -15.81 21.43
CA ARG A 265 27.93 -16.89 21.99
C ARG A 265 27.26 -18.25 21.81
N VAL A 266 27.94 -19.17 21.14
CA VAL A 266 27.48 -20.54 20.88
C VAL A 266 28.50 -21.51 21.47
N GLY A 267 28.17 -22.13 22.60
CA GLY A 267 29.12 -22.91 23.40
C GLY A 267 28.58 -24.24 23.91
N GLY A 268 29.47 -25.09 24.42
CA GLY A 268 29.11 -26.34 25.09
C GLY A 268 28.34 -27.33 24.21
N GLY A 269 28.80 -27.53 22.97
CA GLY A 269 28.18 -28.44 22.00
C GLY A 269 26.84 -27.96 21.44
N SER A 270 26.63 -26.64 21.38
CA SER A 270 25.39 -26.03 20.90
C SER A 270 25.42 -25.78 19.38
N VAL A 271 24.25 -25.51 18.79
CA VAL A 271 24.10 -25.25 17.36
C VAL A 271 23.34 -23.94 17.15
N PHE A 272 23.92 -23.03 16.37
CA PHE A 272 23.20 -21.90 15.77
C PHE A 272 23.12 -22.12 14.27
N SER A 273 21.91 -22.13 13.72
CA SER A 273 21.69 -22.61 12.37
C SER A 273 20.61 -21.81 11.65
N ILE A 274 20.95 -21.30 10.46
CA ILE A 274 20.03 -20.70 9.51
C ILE A 274 19.97 -21.60 8.28
N GLN A 275 18.79 -22.08 7.92
CA GLN A 275 18.58 -23.03 6.84
C GLN A 275 17.39 -22.66 5.97
N ASN A 276 17.47 -23.02 4.69
CA ASN A 276 16.37 -22.89 3.72
C ASN A 276 15.68 -21.51 3.71
N SER A 277 16.39 -20.46 4.12
CA SER A 277 15.80 -19.16 4.42
C SER A 277 16.12 -18.14 3.32
N SER A 278 15.29 -17.11 3.21
CA SER A 278 15.50 -16.01 2.27
C SER A 278 15.52 -14.68 3.01
N TRP A 279 16.63 -13.94 2.92
CA TRP A 279 16.78 -12.63 3.55
C TRP A 279 16.98 -11.54 2.52
N THR A 280 16.22 -10.45 2.66
CA THR A 280 16.36 -9.25 1.85
C THR A 280 16.63 -8.04 2.75
N ALA A 281 17.76 -7.40 2.54
CA ALA A 281 18.16 -6.18 3.24
C ALA A 281 19.01 -5.28 2.33
N PRO A 282 18.39 -4.42 1.50
CA PRO A 282 19.08 -3.76 0.39
C PRO A 282 19.91 -2.53 0.81
N SER A 283 20.00 -2.20 2.10
CA SER A 283 20.68 -0.98 2.54
C SER A 283 22.07 -0.82 1.94
N ILE A 284 22.28 0.33 1.30
CA ILE A 284 23.57 0.72 0.70
C ILE A 284 24.45 1.48 1.71
N GLY A 285 24.03 1.60 2.96
CA GLY A 285 24.83 2.20 4.02
C GLY A 285 26.13 1.43 4.25
N VAL A 286 27.27 2.14 4.22
CA VAL A 286 28.54 1.55 4.62
C VAL A 286 28.43 1.18 6.10
N TYR A 287 28.81 -0.05 6.46
CA TYR A 287 28.66 -0.62 7.82
C TYR A 287 27.23 -0.99 8.24
N GLU A 288 26.28 -1.06 7.30
CA GLU A 288 24.94 -1.58 7.57
C GLU A 288 24.82 -3.04 7.12
N GLY A 289 25.18 -3.97 8.02
CA GLY A 289 25.06 -5.41 7.80
C GLY A 289 23.66 -5.97 8.07
N ALA A 290 23.32 -7.10 7.47
CA ALA A 290 22.04 -7.78 7.72
C ALA A 290 21.97 -8.40 9.12
N CYS A 291 23.06 -9.00 9.60
CA CYS A 291 23.19 -9.58 10.93
C CYS A 291 24.41 -8.98 11.63
N VAL A 292 24.18 -8.09 12.60
CA VAL A 292 25.24 -7.31 13.26
C VAL A 292 25.33 -7.68 14.73
N PHE A 293 26.52 -8.04 15.19
CA PHE A 293 26.84 -8.29 16.60
C PHE A 293 28.13 -7.58 17.01
N GLY A 294 28.36 -7.43 18.32
CA GLY A 294 29.63 -6.98 18.87
C GLY A 294 30.72 -8.01 18.54
N ASP A 295 30.71 -9.14 19.24
CA ASP A 295 31.57 -10.29 18.91
C ASP A 295 30.77 -11.55 18.60
N PHE A 296 31.29 -12.37 17.69
CA PHE A 296 30.88 -13.76 17.47
C PHE A 296 31.87 -14.72 18.15
N ALA A 297 31.37 -15.58 19.05
CA ALA A 297 32.18 -16.63 19.67
C ALA A 297 31.49 -18.00 19.54
N VAL A 298 32.21 -18.96 18.95
CA VAL A 298 31.77 -20.36 18.81
C VAL A 298 32.83 -21.26 19.47
N ASP A 299 32.46 -21.93 20.57
CA ASP A 299 33.40 -22.71 21.39
C ASP A 299 32.82 -24.04 21.90
N GLY A 300 33.64 -24.83 22.60
CA GLY A 300 33.23 -26.08 23.24
C GLY A 300 32.64 -27.13 22.28
N GLY A 301 33.21 -27.28 21.08
CA GLY A 301 32.72 -28.21 20.07
C GLY A 301 31.33 -27.85 19.52
N SER A 302 31.05 -26.55 19.37
CA SER A 302 29.76 -26.04 18.88
C SER A 302 29.78 -25.74 17.39
N VAL A 303 28.61 -25.50 16.80
CA VAL A 303 28.46 -25.25 15.37
C VAL A 303 27.68 -23.96 15.09
N LEU A 304 28.22 -23.14 14.18
CA LEU A 304 27.52 -22.05 13.53
C LEU A 304 27.40 -22.37 12.03
N GLN A 305 26.17 -22.55 11.52
CA GLN A 305 25.96 -22.94 10.12
C GLN A 305 24.91 -22.10 9.40
N ILE A 306 25.18 -21.82 8.12
CA ILE A 306 24.29 -21.17 7.17
C ILE A 306 24.18 -22.09 5.96
N VAL A 307 22.98 -22.61 5.69
CA VAL A 307 22.80 -23.70 4.73
C VAL A 307 21.61 -23.47 3.82
N SER A 308 21.73 -23.82 2.53
CA SER A 308 20.63 -23.86 1.56
C SER A 308 19.79 -22.57 1.49
N SER A 309 20.42 -21.41 1.71
CA SER A 309 19.71 -20.13 1.90
C SER A 309 20.06 -19.12 0.81
N THR A 310 19.17 -18.15 0.60
CA THR A 310 19.32 -17.08 -0.39
C THR A 310 19.37 -15.72 0.29
N PHE A 311 20.34 -14.90 -0.08
CA PHE A 311 20.61 -13.62 0.58
C PHE A 311 20.71 -12.50 -0.46
N ARG A 312 19.78 -11.54 -0.43
CA ARG A 312 19.79 -10.32 -1.25
C ARG A 312 20.07 -9.11 -0.36
N LEU A 313 21.35 -8.82 -0.17
CA LEU A 313 21.82 -7.89 0.85
C LEU A 313 22.66 -6.77 0.25
N GLY A 314 22.79 -5.68 1.00
CA GLY A 314 23.67 -4.57 0.68
C GLY A 314 25.11 -4.83 1.07
N PHE A 315 25.51 -4.35 2.25
CA PHE A 315 26.93 -4.30 2.64
C PHE A 315 27.50 -5.64 3.11
N ALA A 316 26.90 -6.27 4.12
CA ALA A 316 27.39 -7.54 4.66
C ALA A 316 26.27 -8.47 5.14
N MET A 317 26.48 -9.79 5.07
CA MET A 317 25.56 -10.74 5.74
C MET A 317 25.79 -10.78 7.25
N LEU A 318 26.99 -11.15 7.69
CA LEU A 318 27.41 -11.12 9.08
C LEU A 318 28.39 -9.98 9.30
N MET A 319 28.21 -9.22 10.38
CA MET A 319 29.10 -8.14 10.77
C MET A 319 29.43 -8.23 12.25
N ALA A 320 30.73 -8.15 12.59
CA ALA A 320 31.20 -8.10 13.97
C ALA A 320 32.55 -7.40 14.12
N ASN A 321 32.91 -7.07 15.35
CA ASN A 321 34.23 -6.59 15.72
C ASN A 321 35.27 -7.72 15.66
N ALA A 322 34.92 -8.90 16.18
CA ALA A 322 35.72 -10.11 16.13
C ALA A 322 34.88 -11.38 15.96
N LEU A 323 35.48 -12.39 15.34
CA LEU A 323 34.96 -13.75 15.20
C LEU A 323 35.98 -14.74 15.76
N THR A 324 35.60 -15.47 16.81
CA THR A 324 36.43 -16.54 17.40
C THR A 324 35.74 -17.89 17.26
N VAL A 325 36.45 -18.87 16.69
CA VAL A 325 36.02 -20.27 16.60
C VAL A 325 37.07 -21.15 17.27
N ALA A 326 36.73 -21.79 18.39
CA ALA A 326 37.69 -22.47 19.27
C ALA A 326 37.18 -23.83 19.79
N ASP A 327 38.06 -24.58 20.45
CA ASP A 327 37.77 -25.87 21.09
C ASP A 327 37.07 -26.89 20.17
N GLY A 328 37.61 -27.11 18.97
CA GLY A 328 37.08 -28.06 17.99
C GLY A 328 35.70 -27.68 17.42
N SER A 329 35.39 -26.39 17.38
CA SER A 329 34.11 -25.88 16.84
C SER A 329 34.12 -25.76 15.32
N TRP A 330 32.93 -25.59 14.74
CA TRP A 330 32.73 -25.63 13.28
C TRP A 330 31.91 -24.45 12.76
N LEU A 331 32.47 -23.73 11.79
CA LEU A 331 31.78 -22.70 11.02
C LEU A 331 31.48 -23.21 9.62
N VAL A 332 30.22 -23.10 9.16
CA VAL A 332 29.79 -23.71 7.89
C VAL A 332 28.97 -22.75 7.04
N HIS A 333 29.34 -22.63 5.76
CA HIS A 333 28.53 -22.01 4.72
C HIS A 333 28.36 -23.03 3.60
N ARG A 334 27.14 -23.52 3.39
CA ARG A 334 26.85 -24.60 2.43
C ARG A 334 25.64 -24.32 1.54
N ASN A 335 25.72 -24.56 0.23
CA ASN A 335 24.57 -24.49 -0.69
C ASN A 335 23.86 -23.12 -0.69
N ASN A 336 24.56 -22.02 -0.45
CA ASN A 336 23.92 -20.71 -0.38
C ASN A 336 24.10 -19.88 -1.66
N GLU A 337 23.14 -19.01 -1.94
CA GLU A 337 23.31 -17.90 -2.89
C GLU A 337 23.45 -16.58 -2.13
N PHE A 338 24.64 -15.98 -2.20
CA PHE A 338 24.96 -14.71 -1.61
C PHE A 338 24.99 -13.60 -2.67
N ARG A 339 24.08 -12.64 -2.58
CA ARG A 339 24.15 -11.36 -3.30
C ARG A 339 24.44 -10.25 -2.29
N THR A 340 25.72 -9.99 -2.06
CA THR A 340 26.20 -9.06 -1.01
C THR A 340 27.64 -8.66 -1.32
N ALA A 341 28.11 -7.52 -0.79
CA ALA A 341 29.52 -7.16 -0.92
C ALA A 341 30.43 -8.05 -0.06
N TYR A 342 30.03 -8.33 1.18
CA TYR A 342 30.73 -9.23 2.10
C TYR A 342 29.78 -10.29 2.67
N VAL A 343 30.23 -11.55 2.78
CA VAL A 343 29.49 -12.53 3.59
C VAL A 343 29.82 -12.33 5.07
N LEU A 344 31.09 -12.21 5.42
CA LEU A 344 31.55 -11.91 6.76
C LEU A 344 32.38 -10.63 6.77
N TYR A 345 31.86 -9.57 7.37
CA TYR A 345 32.59 -8.33 7.59
C TYR A 345 33.08 -8.25 9.03
N VAL A 346 34.39 -8.33 9.23
CA VAL A 346 35.03 -8.13 10.53
C VAL A 346 35.75 -6.81 10.55
N GLU A 347 35.47 -5.97 11.54
CA GLU A 347 36.06 -4.62 11.64
C GLU A 347 37.56 -4.67 12.00
N SER A 348 37.94 -5.56 12.91
CA SER A 348 39.33 -5.69 13.33
C SER A 348 40.15 -6.48 12.31
N GLU A 349 41.30 -5.94 11.89
CA GLU A 349 42.21 -6.55 10.89
C GLU A 349 42.70 -7.95 11.32
N ASN A 350 42.81 -8.20 12.63
CA ASN A 350 43.16 -9.50 13.22
C ASN A 350 41.97 -10.10 14.00
N GLY A 351 40.75 -9.69 13.68
CA GLY A 351 39.54 -10.02 14.43
C GLY A 351 39.05 -11.45 14.23
N VAL A 352 39.56 -12.19 13.26
CA VAL A 352 39.17 -13.58 13.00
C VAL A 352 40.23 -14.53 13.57
N ALA A 353 39.81 -15.41 14.48
CA ALA A 353 40.70 -16.38 15.13
C ALA A 353 40.09 -17.78 15.14
N PHE A 354 40.82 -18.76 14.60
CA PHE A 354 40.52 -20.19 14.72
C PHE A 354 41.55 -20.86 15.62
N ARG A 355 41.09 -21.64 16.61
CA ARG A 355 41.94 -22.30 17.61
C ARG A 355 41.55 -23.77 17.79
N ASP A 356 42.44 -24.54 18.39
CA ASP A 356 42.16 -25.88 18.93
C ASP A 356 41.45 -26.82 17.94
N GLN A 357 42.02 -26.93 16.73
CA GLN A 357 41.51 -27.79 15.65
C GLN A 357 40.10 -27.42 15.15
N SER A 358 39.68 -26.18 15.33
CA SER A 358 38.41 -25.68 14.76
C SER A 358 38.48 -25.54 13.24
N VAL A 359 37.33 -25.74 12.59
CA VAL A 359 37.23 -25.86 11.13
C VAL A 359 36.28 -24.81 10.56
N TRP A 360 36.61 -24.31 9.37
CA TRP A 360 35.71 -23.54 8.52
C TRP A 360 35.47 -24.24 7.18
N SER A 361 34.22 -24.61 6.91
CA SER A 361 33.82 -25.22 5.65
C SER A 361 33.02 -24.25 4.79
N ILE A 362 33.47 -24.02 3.56
CA ILE A 362 32.82 -23.17 2.55
C ILE A 362 32.55 -24.06 1.34
N LEU A 363 31.29 -24.48 1.15
CA LEU A 363 30.92 -25.57 0.24
C LEU A 363 29.76 -25.16 -0.66
N ASP A 364 29.87 -25.36 -1.97
CA ASP A 364 28.75 -25.27 -2.91
C ASP A 364 28.00 -23.92 -2.86
N ASN A 365 28.69 -22.81 -2.60
CA ASN A 365 28.07 -21.48 -2.54
C ASN A 365 28.26 -20.71 -3.84
N SER A 366 27.27 -19.89 -4.19
CA SER A 366 27.33 -18.92 -5.28
C SER A 366 27.41 -17.50 -4.72
N PHE A 367 28.46 -16.77 -5.09
CA PHE A 367 28.71 -15.39 -4.70
C PHE A 367 28.50 -14.44 -5.89
N LYS A 368 27.56 -13.51 -5.76
CA LYS A 368 27.13 -12.57 -6.80
C LYS A 368 27.05 -11.14 -6.23
N TYR A 369 26.91 -10.16 -7.12
CA TYR A 369 26.82 -8.75 -6.74
C TYR A 369 25.55 -8.46 -5.91
N GLY A 370 25.73 -7.73 -4.80
CA GLY A 370 24.65 -7.22 -3.95
C GLY A 370 24.24 -5.80 -4.30
N SER A 371 23.27 -5.23 -3.57
CA SER A 371 22.75 -3.88 -3.84
C SER A 371 23.76 -2.76 -3.54
N TYR A 372 24.72 -2.99 -2.64
CA TYR A 372 25.73 -2.01 -2.26
C TYR A 372 26.77 -1.76 -3.37
N SER A 373 27.16 -2.80 -4.11
CA SER A 373 28.27 -2.71 -5.07
C SER A 373 28.12 -3.71 -6.21
N SER A 374 28.26 -3.19 -7.43
CA SER A 374 28.36 -3.99 -8.66
C SER A 374 29.78 -4.50 -8.95
N THR A 375 30.74 -4.32 -8.04
CA THR A 375 32.15 -4.70 -8.24
C THR A 375 32.73 -5.52 -7.08
N ILE A 376 32.22 -5.35 -5.86
CA ILE A 376 32.72 -6.04 -4.67
C ILE A 376 31.87 -7.27 -4.41
N VAL A 377 32.53 -8.43 -4.38
CA VAL A 377 31.97 -9.73 -3.97
C VAL A 377 33.09 -10.48 -3.27
N LEU A 378 33.05 -10.57 -1.94
CA LEU A 378 34.10 -11.16 -1.10
C LEU A 378 33.50 -12.01 0.02
N MET A 379 34.20 -13.08 0.42
CA MET A 379 33.79 -13.86 1.59
C MET A 379 34.07 -13.08 2.86
N THR A 380 35.21 -12.40 2.94
CA THR A 380 35.66 -11.67 4.12
C THR A 380 36.13 -10.25 3.83
N SER A 381 35.98 -9.36 4.81
CA SER A 381 36.74 -8.10 4.87
C SER A 381 38.25 -8.36 4.97
N LYS A 382 39.08 -7.30 4.99
CA LYS A 382 40.54 -7.46 5.14
C LYS A 382 40.84 -8.10 6.49
N TRP A 383 41.31 -9.35 6.47
CA TRP A 383 41.76 -10.05 7.66
C TRP A 383 43.06 -10.79 7.41
N SER A 384 43.95 -10.77 8.39
CA SER A 384 45.13 -11.63 8.45
C SER A 384 45.04 -12.48 9.72
N PRO A 385 45.22 -13.81 9.64
CA PRO A 385 45.27 -14.63 10.84
C PRO A 385 46.46 -14.20 11.72
N PRO A 386 46.31 -14.10 13.06
CA PRO A 386 47.45 -13.93 13.96
C PRO A 386 48.52 -15.01 13.72
N SER A 387 49.80 -14.69 13.94
CA SER A 387 50.94 -15.59 13.70
C SER A 387 50.81 -16.97 14.38
N ASP A 388 50.10 -16.99 15.50
CA ASP A 388 49.96 -18.18 16.36
C ASP A 388 48.70 -19.00 16.02
N THR A 389 47.90 -18.55 15.07
CA THR A 389 46.69 -19.25 14.60
C THR A 389 46.95 -19.95 13.27
N ARG A 390 46.49 -21.18 13.15
CA ARG A 390 46.52 -21.97 11.90
C ARG A 390 45.11 -22.47 11.61
N PRO A 391 44.25 -21.63 11.01
CA PRO A 391 42.89 -22.04 10.69
C PRO A 391 42.90 -23.24 9.75
N THR A 392 42.00 -24.18 9.97
CA THR A 392 41.74 -25.28 9.03
C THR A 392 40.52 -24.89 8.19
N ILE A 393 40.74 -24.56 6.92
CA ILE A 393 39.70 -24.05 6.01
C ILE A 393 39.57 -24.98 4.81
N TYR A 394 38.34 -25.39 4.50
CA TYR A 394 38.00 -26.18 3.31
C TYR A 394 37.13 -25.38 2.36
N GLY A 395 37.49 -25.40 1.08
CA GLY A 395 36.72 -24.79 -0.01
C GLY A 395 36.36 -25.84 -1.04
N VAL A 396 35.06 -26.06 -1.31
CA VAL A 396 34.61 -27.09 -2.26
C VAL A 396 33.53 -26.52 -3.17
N CYS A 397 33.72 -26.63 -4.47
CA CYS A 397 32.71 -26.28 -5.49
C CYS A 397 32.03 -24.91 -5.33
N ASN A 398 32.76 -23.87 -4.92
CA ASN A 398 32.21 -22.52 -4.84
C ASN A 398 32.33 -21.79 -6.17
N GLU A 399 31.38 -20.89 -6.44
CA GLU A 399 31.34 -20.05 -7.62
C GLU A 399 31.32 -18.57 -7.22
N ALA A 400 32.19 -17.75 -7.80
CA ALA A 400 32.16 -16.30 -7.65
C ALA A 400 31.97 -15.64 -9.02
N ARG A 401 31.00 -14.73 -9.12
CA ARG A 401 30.75 -13.90 -10.32
C ARG A 401 30.53 -14.73 -11.59
N GLY A 402 29.84 -15.87 -11.50
CA GLY A 402 29.60 -16.75 -12.64
C GLY A 402 30.71 -17.75 -12.93
N SER A 403 31.79 -17.78 -12.14
CA SER A 403 32.98 -18.60 -12.40
C SER A 403 33.39 -19.44 -11.17
N PRO A 404 33.85 -20.69 -11.35
CA PRO A 404 34.36 -21.50 -10.23
C PRO A 404 35.55 -20.84 -9.54
N VAL A 405 35.56 -20.85 -8.20
CA VAL A 405 36.63 -20.25 -7.40
C VAL A 405 37.84 -21.18 -7.39
N THR A 406 38.97 -20.69 -7.89
CA THR A 406 40.24 -21.44 -7.92
C THR A 406 41.26 -20.88 -6.95
N ASN A 407 41.21 -19.56 -6.69
CA ASN A 407 42.08 -18.89 -5.74
C ASN A 407 41.26 -18.11 -4.70
N TYR A 408 40.98 -18.75 -3.56
CA TYR A 408 40.21 -18.14 -2.45
C TYR A 408 40.86 -16.88 -1.87
N GLY A 409 42.18 -16.74 -1.97
CA GLY A 409 42.90 -15.55 -1.49
C GLY A 409 42.63 -14.32 -2.34
N GLU A 410 42.71 -14.45 -3.67
CA GLU A 410 42.50 -13.34 -4.59
C GLU A 410 41.01 -13.08 -4.88
N GLU A 411 40.21 -14.13 -5.04
CA GLU A 411 38.82 -14.02 -5.49
C GLU A 411 37.85 -13.72 -4.35
N LEU A 412 38.10 -14.26 -3.15
CA LEU A 412 37.22 -14.16 -1.99
C LEU A 412 37.86 -13.48 -0.77
N ASN A 413 39.13 -13.05 -0.88
CA ASN A 413 39.87 -12.34 0.17
C ASN A 413 40.05 -13.14 1.47
N ILE A 414 40.24 -14.46 1.35
CA ILE A 414 40.57 -15.31 2.49
C ILE A 414 42.09 -15.30 2.70
N GLY A 415 42.58 -14.55 3.68
CA GLY A 415 44.01 -14.34 3.95
C GLY A 415 44.79 -15.54 4.50
N ALA A 416 44.12 -16.68 4.70
CA ALA A 416 44.71 -17.91 5.20
C ALA A 416 44.67 -19.03 4.14
N PRO A 417 45.60 -20.02 4.19
CA PRO A 417 45.59 -21.14 3.24
C PRO A 417 44.26 -21.91 3.29
N VAL A 418 43.63 -22.08 2.13
CA VAL A 418 42.40 -22.87 1.96
C VAL A 418 42.75 -24.20 1.29
N THR A 419 42.30 -25.30 1.87
CA THR A 419 42.34 -26.61 1.23
C THR A 419 41.20 -26.69 0.23
N ALA A 420 41.48 -26.29 -1.02
CA ALA A 420 40.53 -26.36 -2.12
C ALA A 420 40.39 -27.82 -2.61
N LEU A 421 39.16 -28.35 -2.63
CA LEU A 421 38.85 -29.68 -3.17
C LEU A 421 37.98 -29.53 -4.42
N ASP A 422 38.14 -30.47 -5.36
CA ASP A 422 37.33 -30.53 -6.58
C ASP A 422 35.85 -30.79 -6.26
N CYS A 423 34.95 -30.31 -7.12
CA CYS A 423 33.52 -30.61 -7.03
C CYS A 423 33.28 -32.13 -6.98
N GLY A 424 32.45 -32.58 -6.02
CA GLY A 424 32.15 -34.00 -5.81
C GLY A 424 33.16 -34.76 -4.94
N VAL A 425 34.27 -34.13 -4.53
CA VAL A 425 35.15 -34.70 -3.49
C VAL A 425 34.59 -34.36 -2.12
N CYS A 426 34.45 -35.39 -1.28
CA CYS A 426 33.96 -35.26 0.08
C CYS A 426 34.96 -35.87 1.06
N THR A 427 35.39 -35.08 2.04
CA THR A 427 36.21 -35.53 3.16
C THR A 427 35.43 -35.31 4.45
N VAL A 428 35.62 -36.22 5.42
CA VAL A 428 34.93 -36.13 6.73
C VAL A 428 35.11 -34.75 7.35
N ASP A 429 36.32 -34.21 7.34
CA ASP A 429 36.65 -32.93 7.97
C ASP A 429 36.03 -31.71 7.26
N ALA A 430 35.69 -31.83 5.97
CA ALA A 430 35.04 -30.76 5.23
C ALA A 430 33.51 -30.83 5.34
N VAL A 431 32.93 -32.01 5.17
CA VAL A 431 31.46 -32.17 4.98
C VAL A 431 30.71 -32.59 6.25
N CYS A 432 31.41 -33.12 7.26
CA CYS A 432 30.82 -33.61 8.50
C CYS A 432 31.37 -32.88 9.73
N PHE A 433 30.59 -32.86 10.82
CA PHE A 433 31.15 -32.48 12.11
C PHE A 433 32.02 -33.62 12.66
N ALA A 434 33.34 -33.49 12.50
CA ALA A 434 34.30 -34.57 12.72
C ALA A 434 34.19 -35.20 14.13
N ALA A 435 34.01 -34.40 15.18
CA ALA A 435 33.95 -34.88 16.56
C ALA A 435 32.78 -35.85 16.85
N ARG A 436 31.77 -35.87 15.98
CA ARG A 436 30.57 -36.73 16.08
C ARG A 436 30.40 -37.64 14.88
N THR A 437 31.41 -37.79 14.04
CA THR A 437 31.37 -38.65 12.85
C THR A 437 32.20 -39.91 13.07
N SER A 438 31.63 -41.07 12.77
CA SER A 438 32.30 -42.38 12.90
C SER A 438 32.95 -42.84 11.61
N SER A 439 32.32 -42.56 10.46
CA SER A 439 32.79 -42.89 9.12
C SER A 439 32.02 -42.08 8.07
N ILE A 440 32.43 -42.17 6.81
CA ILE A 440 31.74 -41.58 5.66
C ILE A 440 31.37 -42.68 4.66
N SER A 441 30.16 -42.63 4.10
CA SER A 441 29.68 -43.58 3.09
C SER A 441 29.08 -42.79 1.93
N GLY A 442 29.68 -42.84 0.74
CA GLY A 442 29.12 -42.15 -0.43
C GLY A 442 28.92 -40.63 -0.26
N CYS A 443 29.81 -39.97 0.50
CA CYS A 443 29.71 -38.57 0.94
C CYS A 443 28.68 -38.24 2.02
N GLU A 444 27.97 -39.24 2.55
CA GLU A 444 27.07 -39.09 3.69
C GLU A 444 27.81 -39.40 5.00
N CYS A 445 27.57 -38.59 6.03
CA CYS A 445 28.20 -38.73 7.33
C CYS A 445 27.51 -39.81 8.14
N VAL A 446 28.27 -40.80 8.64
CA VAL A 446 27.74 -41.81 9.56
C VAL A 446 28.06 -41.39 10.98
N CYS A 447 27.04 -40.99 11.74
CA CYS A 447 27.22 -40.37 13.05
C CYS A 447 27.64 -41.36 14.15
N ALA A 448 28.56 -40.91 15.00
CA ALA A 448 28.86 -41.53 16.28
C ALA A 448 27.78 -41.18 17.32
N ALA A 449 27.84 -41.81 18.49
CA ALA A 449 26.87 -41.55 19.56
C ALA A 449 26.82 -40.05 19.93
N GLY A 450 25.60 -39.50 19.94
CA GLY A 450 25.34 -38.08 20.22
C GLY A 450 25.57 -37.13 19.05
N GLY A 451 25.79 -37.64 17.82
CA GLY A 451 25.69 -36.86 16.59
C GLY A 451 24.28 -36.91 16.00
N TYR A 452 23.82 -35.79 15.43
CA TYR A 452 22.46 -35.63 14.90
C TYR A 452 22.43 -35.12 13.46
N GLY A 453 21.47 -35.62 12.66
CA GLY A 453 21.25 -35.22 11.27
C GLY A 453 22.37 -35.66 10.31
N ASP A 454 22.24 -35.26 9.04
CA ASP A 454 23.10 -35.73 7.93
C ASP A 454 24.56 -35.29 8.03
N THR A 455 24.85 -34.30 8.88
CA THR A 455 26.20 -33.78 9.12
C THR A 455 26.72 -34.06 10.53
N CYS A 456 25.99 -34.87 11.32
CA CYS A 456 26.37 -35.29 12.66
C CYS A 456 26.59 -34.15 13.66
N LEU A 457 25.72 -33.15 13.65
CA LEU A 457 25.78 -31.99 14.55
C LEU A 457 25.77 -32.40 16.04
N PRO A 458 26.35 -31.58 16.95
CA PRO A 458 26.44 -31.91 18.38
C PRO A 458 25.12 -31.77 19.15
N ALA A 459 24.10 -31.14 18.56
CA ALA A 459 22.76 -31.02 19.12
C ALA A 459 21.68 -31.28 18.05
N ALA A 460 20.55 -31.84 18.48
CA ALA A 460 19.44 -32.21 17.60
C ALA A 460 18.73 -30.97 17.04
N VAL A 461 18.94 -30.70 15.77
CA VAL A 461 18.13 -29.77 14.99
C VAL A 461 16.82 -30.48 14.60
N PRO A 462 15.64 -29.85 14.70
CA PRO A 462 14.39 -30.46 14.27
C PRO A 462 14.44 -30.85 12.79
N ASP A 463 13.82 -31.98 12.43
CA ASP A 463 13.57 -32.32 11.03
C ASP A 463 12.67 -31.22 10.45
N GLY A 464 13.21 -30.48 9.47
CA GLY A 464 12.55 -29.34 8.85
C GLY A 464 11.11 -29.70 8.47
N LEU A 465 10.20 -28.78 8.73
CA LEU A 465 8.76 -28.99 8.60
C LEU A 465 8.28 -29.07 7.12
N GLY A 466 9.21 -29.30 6.19
CA GLY A 466 9.04 -29.20 4.73
C GLY A 466 9.04 -27.74 4.26
N PRO A 467 9.11 -27.51 2.93
CA PRO A 467 8.83 -26.19 2.36
C PRO A 467 7.47 -25.67 2.86
N LEU A 468 7.23 -24.36 2.72
CA LEU A 468 5.91 -23.79 2.99
C LEU A 468 4.87 -24.72 2.33
N PRO A 469 3.78 -25.12 3.01
CA PRO A 469 2.62 -25.53 2.23
C PRO A 469 2.43 -24.41 1.23
N LEU A 470 2.41 -24.76 -0.07
CA LEU A 470 2.08 -23.80 -1.12
C LEU A 470 0.94 -22.95 -0.55
N PRO A 471 1.05 -21.60 -0.53
CA PRO A 471 -0.09 -20.78 -0.15
C PRO A 471 -1.24 -21.40 -0.92
N ASP A 472 -2.28 -21.83 -0.18
CA ASP A 472 -3.36 -22.64 -0.75
C ASP A 472 -3.63 -22.07 -2.13
N ALA A 473 -3.63 -22.89 -3.17
CA ALA A 473 -3.78 -22.45 -4.57
C ALA A 473 -5.15 -21.77 -4.84
N LYS A 474 -5.83 -21.35 -3.77
CA LYS A 474 -7.04 -20.54 -3.64
C LYS A 474 -6.82 -19.16 -3.03
N ASP A 475 -5.66 -18.80 -2.48
CA ASP A 475 -5.33 -17.41 -2.12
C ASP A 475 -4.81 -16.69 -3.39
N THR A 476 -5.63 -16.76 -4.44
CA THR A 476 -5.47 -16.09 -5.73
C THR A 476 -5.91 -14.63 -5.68
N GLU A 477 -6.46 -14.18 -4.56
CA GLU A 477 -6.89 -12.80 -4.39
C GLU A 477 -5.70 -11.94 -3.95
N VAL A 478 -5.38 -10.93 -4.76
CA VAL A 478 -4.60 -9.78 -4.31
C VAL A 478 -5.41 -9.16 -3.18
N ARG A 479 -5.05 -9.44 -1.92
CA ARG A 479 -5.77 -8.92 -0.76
C ARG A 479 -5.66 -7.39 -0.77
N CYS A 480 -6.79 -6.74 -1.01
CA CYS A 480 -6.86 -5.29 -1.06
C CYS A 480 -6.74 -4.69 0.34
N VAL A 481 -5.92 -3.65 0.46
CA VAL A 481 -5.90 -2.80 1.64
C VAL A 481 -7.07 -1.83 1.55
N HIS A 482 -8.01 -1.93 2.47
CA HIS A 482 -9.20 -1.09 2.51
C HIS A 482 -9.08 0.01 3.56
N GLY A 483 -9.30 1.26 3.19
CA GLY A 483 -9.42 2.37 4.13
C GLY A 483 -8.09 2.82 4.75
N GLY A 484 -8.15 3.90 5.53
CA GLY A 484 -7.03 4.38 6.35
C GLY A 484 -6.05 5.30 5.62
N SER A 485 -4.94 5.58 6.30
CA SER A 485 -3.90 6.50 5.84
C SER A 485 -2.56 5.77 5.72
N ILE A 486 -1.87 5.90 4.59
CA ILE A 486 -0.56 5.30 4.33
C ILE A 486 0.45 6.37 3.95
N ASN A 487 1.62 6.38 4.55
CA ASN A 487 2.69 7.33 4.23
C ASN A 487 3.77 6.74 3.31
N SER A 488 3.85 5.42 3.16
CA SER A 488 4.75 4.76 2.22
C SER A 488 4.22 3.37 1.84
N VAL A 489 4.49 2.94 0.61
CA VAL A 489 4.28 1.57 0.16
C VAL A 489 5.66 0.93 0.03
N ASP A 490 5.93 -0.11 0.82
CA ASP A 490 7.18 -0.87 0.75
C ASP A 490 7.16 -1.84 -0.44
N ASP A 491 8.35 -2.29 -0.88
CA ASP A 491 8.48 -3.32 -1.91
C ASP A 491 7.77 -4.61 -1.45
N PRO A 492 6.90 -5.20 -2.28
CA PRO A 492 6.13 -6.36 -1.89
C PRO A 492 6.99 -7.62 -1.77
N ASP A 493 6.54 -8.55 -0.92
CA ASP A 493 7.25 -9.79 -0.64
C ASP A 493 7.54 -10.62 -1.92
N PRO A 494 8.68 -11.35 -1.99
CA PRO A 494 8.94 -12.29 -3.07
C PRO A 494 7.76 -13.27 -3.24
N GLY A 495 7.13 -13.26 -4.41
CA GLY A 495 5.96 -14.08 -4.74
C GLY A 495 4.60 -13.36 -4.70
N VAL A 496 4.55 -12.07 -4.31
CA VAL A 496 3.34 -11.25 -4.39
C VAL A 496 2.99 -10.96 -5.85
N ARG A 497 1.77 -11.34 -6.25
CA ARG A 497 1.27 -11.22 -7.64
C ARG A 497 0.63 -9.86 -7.97
N GLY A 498 0.56 -8.97 -6.99
CA GLY A 498 -0.04 -7.66 -7.17
C GLY A 498 -0.20 -6.85 -5.89
N LEU A 499 -0.48 -5.56 -6.06
CA LEU A 499 -0.84 -4.62 -5.01
C LEU A 499 -2.30 -4.20 -5.23
N CYS A 500 -3.09 -4.14 -4.17
CA CYS A 500 -4.45 -3.59 -4.25
C CYS A 500 -4.73 -2.66 -3.08
N PHE A 501 -5.21 -1.45 -3.39
CA PHE A 501 -5.60 -0.42 -2.43
C PHE A 501 -6.99 0.09 -2.78
N VAL A 502 -7.87 0.16 -1.79
CA VAL A 502 -9.26 0.59 -1.95
C VAL A 502 -9.60 1.62 -0.87
N ASN A 503 -10.02 2.82 -1.24
CA ASN A 503 -10.40 3.88 -0.29
C ASN A 503 -9.27 4.28 0.68
N VAL A 504 -8.02 4.23 0.23
CA VAL A 504 -6.84 4.57 1.04
C VAL A 504 -6.41 6.01 0.79
N THR A 505 -6.06 6.74 1.86
CA THR A 505 -5.45 8.08 1.76
C THR A 505 -3.95 7.98 1.89
N PHE A 506 -3.21 8.37 0.86
CA PHE A 506 -1.76 8.40 0.90
C PHE A 506 -1.28 9.78 1.31
N THR A 507 -0.55 9.88 2.43
CA THR A 507 -0.08 11.16 2.99
C THR A 507 1.29 11.59 2.48
N ALA A 508 1.91 10.80 1.60
CA ALA A 508 3.14 11.16 0.89
C ALA A 508 3.13 10.59 -0.53
N ALA A 509 4.01 11.10 -1.39
CA ALA A 509 4.18 10.59 -2.74
C ALA A 509 4.71 9.15 -2.71
N ILE A 510 4.09 8.27 -3.49
CA ILE A 510 4.43 6.86 -3.60
C ILE A 510 5.30 6.66 -4.83
N VAL A 511 6.36 5.87 -4.70
CA VAL A 511 7.16 5.40 -5.83
C VAL A 511 7.09 3.88 -5.87
N LEU A 512 6.56 3.33 -6.96
CA LEU A 512 6.54 1.91 -7.25
C LEU A 512 7.61 1.61 -8.30
N ASP A 513 8.73 1.05 -7.88
CA ASP A 513 9.82 0.68 -8.78
C ASP A 513 9.75 -0.80 -9.14
N LEU A 514 9.29 -1.08 -10.37
CA LEU A 514 9.01 -2.42 -10.85
C LEU A 514 10.28 -3.28 -11.02
N SER A 515 11.48 -2.73 -10.82
CA SER A 515 12.74 -3.49 -10.84
C SER A 515 12.95 -4.35 -9.59
N HIS A 516 12.24 -4.05 -8.49
CA HIS A 516 12.31 -4.82 -7.24
C HIS A 516 11.41 -6.06 -7.23
N PHE A 517 10.52 -6.19 -8.22
CA PHE A 517 9.59 -7.30 -8.34
C PHE A 517 10.27 -8.50 -9.05
N ASP A 518 10.31 -9.65 -8.40
CA ASP A 518 10.92 -10.88 -8.92
C ASP A 518 9.98 -11.57 -9.93
N ALA A 519 9.75 -10.96 -11.10
CA ALA A 519 8.75 -11.43 -12.06
C ALA A 519 9.23 -11.43 -13.53
N PRO A 520 10.24 -12.23 -13.89
CA PRO A 520 10.59 -12.41 -15.31
C PRO A 520 9.53 -13.18 -16.12
N GLU A 521 8.57 -13.89 -15.48
CA GLU A 521 7.52 -14.68 -16.17
C GLU A 521 6.08 -14.44 -15.66
N GLN A 522 5.82 -13.48 -14.77
CA GLN A 522 4.51 -13.30 -14.12
C GLN A 522 3.94 -11.88 -14.34
N ILE A 523 2.61 -11.78 -14.49
CA ILE A 523 1.89 -10.50 -14.63
C ILE A 523 1.78 -9.86 -13.25
N LEU A 524 2.24 -8.62 -13.12
CA LEU A 524 2.04 -7.84 -11.90
C LEU A 524 0.74 -7.04 -11.96
N ASN A 525 -0.19 -7.28 -11.02
CA ASN A 525 -1.45 -6.54 -10.94
C ASN A 525 -1.39 -5.42 -9.90
N ILE A 526 -1.51 -4.15 -10.28
CA ILE A 526 -1.54 -3.00 -9.36
C ILE A 526 -2.92 -2.36 -9.47
N THR A 527 -3.67 -2.29 -8.37
CA THR A 527 -5.02 -1.70 -8.32
C THR A 527 -5.08 -0.60 -7.26
N LEU A 528 -5.52 0.60 -7.64
CA LEU A 528 -5.84 1.72 -6.76
C LEU A 528 -7.26 2.17 -7.06
N LEU A 529 -8.18 1.92 -6.15
CA LEU A 529 -9.60 2.21 -6.30
C LEU A 529 -10.04 3.21 -5.23
N GLN A 530 -10.63 4.34 -5.63
CA GLN A 530 -11.13 5.35 -4.68
C GLN A 530 -10.06 5.89 -3.72
N CYS A 531 -8.79 5.89 -4.10
CA CYS A 531 -7.70 6.34 -3.25
C CYS A 531 -7.52 7.86 -3.33
N VAL A 532 -7.01 8.48 -2.26
CA VAL A 532 -6.52 9.86 -2.25
C VAL A 532 -5.01 9.80 -2.34
N LEU A 533 -4.42 10.34 -3.40
CA LEU A 533 -3.00 10.24 -3.71
C LEU A 533 -2.32 11.59 -3.47
N MET A 534 -1.28 11.63 -2.64
CA MET A 534 -0.40 12.80 -2.58
C MET A 534 0.53 12.88 -3.81
N GLY A 535 0.78 11.77 -4.48
CA GLY A 535 1.60 11.63 -5.69
C GLY A 535 1.87 10.15 -5.97
N LEU A 536 1.99 9.75 -7.23
CA LEU A 536 2.25 8.35 -7.59
C LEU A 536 3.19 8.28 -8.79
N SER A 537 4.34 7.63 -8.63
CA SER A 537 5.30 7.36 -9.70
C SER A 537 5.45 5.85 -9.89
N ILE A 538 5.17 5.34 -11.09
CA ILE A 538 5.33 3.93 -11.46
C ILE A 538 6.48 3.81 -12.46
N LYS A 539 7.56 3.14 -12.06
CA LYS A 539 8.76 2.95 -12.87
C LYS A 539 8.80 1.55 -13.48
N GLY A 540 8.60 1.46 -14.78
CA GLY A 540 8.71 0.26 -15.60
C GLY A 540 10.13 -0.34 -15.62
N SER A 541 10.20 -1.66 -15.56
CA SER A 541 11.43 -2.47 -15.58
C SER A 541 11.58 -3.34 -16.83
N GLY A 542 10.67 -3.20 -17.80
CA GLY A 542 10.51 -4.10 -18.95
C GLY A 542 9.60 -5.31 -18.68
N ALA A 543 9.10 -5.48 -17.45
CA ALA A 543 8.16 -6.53 -17.08
C ALA A 543 6.73 -6.28 -17.61
N ARG A 544 5.93 -7.34 -17.70
CA ARG A 544 4.50 -7.28 -18.06
C ARG A 544 3.66 -6.89 -16.84
N VAL A 545 2.88 -5.81 -16.95
CA VAL A 545 2.09 -5.29 -15.81
C VAL A 545 0.66 -4.95 -16.19
N HIS A 546 -0.26 -5.09 -15.24
CA HIS A 546 -1.63 -4.59 -15.29
C HIS A 546 -1.82 -3.55 -14.18
N VAL A 547 -1.95 -2.27 -14.54
CA VAL A 547 -2.16 -1.16 -13.62
C VAL A 547 -3.58 -0.64 -13.78
N ASN A 548 -4.32 -0.49 -12.70
CA ASN A 548 -5.68 0.05 -12.67
C ASN A 548 -5.78 1.14 -11.60
N VAL A 549 -5.96 2.39 -12.02
CA VAL A 549 -6.23 3.54 -11.15
C VAL A 549 -7.65 4.01 -11.44
N ALA A 550 -8.59 3.67 -10.56
CA ALA A 550 -10.01 3.90 -10.77
C ALA A 550 -10.60 4.80 -9.67
N PHE A 551 -11.41 5.78 -10.07
CA PHE A 551 -12.16 6.65 -9.16
C PHE A 551 -11.33 7.32 -8.06
N SER A 552 -10.04 7.49 -8.30
CA SER A 552 -9.10 8.01 -7.31
C SER A 552 -8.93 9.52 -7.50
N MET A 553 -8.45 10.22 -6.47
CA MET A 553 -8.17 11.65 -6.53
C MET A 553 -6.71 11.94 -6.21
N LEU A 554 -6.14 12.93 -6.88
CA LEU A 554 -4.80 13.45 -6.61
C LEU A 554 -4.93 14.75 -5.79
N ASP A 555 -4.22 14.86 -4.66
CA ASP A 555 -4.36 15.97 -3.71
C ASP A 555 -3.30 17.08 -3.91
N PHE A 556 -2.06 16.73 -4.29
CA PHE A 556 -0.99 17.74 -4.43
C PHE A 556 0.06 17.46 -5.54
N GLY A 557 0.58 16.25 -5.64
CA GLY A 557 1.69 15.90 -6.54
C GLY A 557 1.25 15.69 -8.00
N ASP A 558 1.86 14.72 -8.65
CA ASP A 558 1.60 14.29 -10.03
C ASP A 558 1.48 12.76 -10.13
N LEU A 559 0.90 12.29 -11.23
CA LEU A 559 0.88 10.87 -11.61
C LEU A 559 1.94 10.63 -12.70
N GLU A 560 3.05 10.00 -12.35
CA GLU A 560 4.18 9.73 -13.25
C GLU A 560 4.24 8.25 -13.67
N PHE A 561 4.40 8.01 -14.97
CA PHE A 561 4.80 6.72 -15.54
C PHE A 561 6.16 6.87 -16.21
N ARG A 562 7.13 6.03 -15.81
CA ARG A 562 8.52 6.17 -16.26
C ARG A 562 9.13 4.85 -16.68
N GLY A 563 9.94 4.85 -17.74
CA GLY A 563 10.70 3.66 -18.16
C GLY A 563 9.91 2.71 -19.05
N ASP A 564 10.34 1.45 -19.07
CA ASP A 564 9.93 0.47 -20.07
C ASP A 564 8.84 -0.47 -19.55
N PHE A 565 7.75 -0.61 -20.30
CA PHE A 565 6.65 -1.52 -20.01
C PHE A 565 6.62 -2.65 -21.04
N GLY A 566 6.78 -3.89 -20.56
CA GLY A 566 6.93 -5.07 -21.41
C GLY A 566 5.70 -5.37 -22.25
N ALA A 567 5.84 -6.29 -23.22
CA ALA A 567 4.75 -6.69 -24.09
C ALA A 567 3.52 -7.22 -23.31
N SER A 568 2.32 -6.96 -23.85
CA SER A 568 1.04 -7.33 -23.23
C SER A 568 0.75 -6.66 -21.88
N SER A 569 1.30 -5.47 -21.65
CA SER A 569 0.97 -4.65 -20.47
C SER A 569 -0.36 -3.92 -20.63
N GLN A 570 -1.06 -3.66 -19.53
CA GLN A 570 -2.31 -2.90 -19.51
C GLN A 570 -2.21 -1.82 -18.45
N ILE A 571 -2.46 -0.56 -18.81
CA ILE A 571 -2.48 0.56 -17.87
C ILE A 571 -3.81 1.27 -18.06
N LEU A 572 -4.62 1.33 -17.01
CA LEU A 572 -5.95 1.94 -17.01
C LEU A 572 -6.02 3.02 -15.94
N VAL A 573 -6.42 4.22 -16.33
CA VAL A 573 -6.80 5.31 -15.43
C VAL A 573 -8.22 5.73 -15.80
N VAL A 574 -9.17 5.53 -14.89
CA VAL A 574 -10.60 5.71 -15.19
C VAL A 574 -11.36 6.46 -14.11
N GLY A 575 -12.24 7.38 -14.52
CA GLY A 575 -13.17 8.08 -13.62
C GLY A 575 -12.50 8.85 -12.48
N SER A 576 -11.21 9.18 -12.62
CA SER A 576 -10.38 9.77 -11.57
C SER A 576 -10.32 11.30 -11.70
N THR A 577 -10.11 11.98 -10.57
CA THR A 577 -9.97 13.44 -10.50
C THR A 577 -8.52 13.78 -10.17
N ILE A 578 -7.75 14.17 -11.19
CA ILE A 578 -6.31 14.40 -11.12
C ILE A 578 -6.08 15.89 -11.34
N VAL A 579 -6.21 16.66 -10.26
CA VAL A 579 -6.08 18.11 -10.26
C VAL A 579 -4.88 18.49 -9.43
N THR A 580 -3.95 19.27 -9.98
CA THR A 580 -2.71 19.63 -9.30
C THR A 580 -2.27 21.06 -9.60
N THR A 581 -1.53 21.65 -8.67
CA THR A 581 -0.80 22.91 -8.89
C THR A 581 0.57 22.69 -9.53
N SER A 582 0.99 21.44 -9.74
CA SER A 582 2.17 21.10 -10.54
C SER A 582 1.99 21.58 -11.98
N GLY A 583 3.10 21.78 -12.70
CA GLY A 583 3.07 22.09 -14.13
C GLY A 583 2.24 21.07 -14.93
N HIS A 584 2.19 19.80 -14.51
CA HIS A 584 1.40 18.76 -15.15
C HIS A 584 0.73 17.82 -14.17
N ALA A 585 -0.43 17.28 -14.54
CA ALA A 585 -1.19 16.33 -13.73
C ALA A 585 -0.76 14.88 -13.95
N ILE A 586 -0.53 14.50 -15.21
CA ILE A 586 0.02 13.20 -15.58
C ILE A 586 1.30 13.39 -16.40
N GLN A 587 2.37 12.69 -16.05
CA GLN A 587 3.63 12.68 -16.79
C GLN A 587 4.00 11.28 -17.28
N PHE A 588 4.33 11.18 -18.57
CA PHE A 588 5.01 10.03 -19.15
C PHE A 588 6.46 10.41 -19.42
N GLN A 589 7.38 9.87 -18.62
CA GLN A 589 8.80 10.25 -18.63
C GLN A 589 9.67 9.13 -19.19
N SER A 590 10.26 9.32 -20.38
CA SER A 590 11.06 8.28 -21.05
C SER A 590 10.30 6.95 -21.10
N PHE A 591 9.05 7.02 -21.57
CA PHE A 591 8.08 5.94 -21.49
C PHE A 591 8.13 5.09 -22.76
N SER A 592 8.28 3.78 -22.62
CA SER A 592 8.13 2.85 -23.74
C SER A 592 7.07 1.79 -23.47
N LEU A 593 6.25 1.53 -24.48
CA LEU A 593 5.16 0.56 -24.42
C LEU A 593 5.37 -0.52 -25.48
N GLY A 594 5.61 -1.76 -25.03
CA GLY A 594 5.86 -2.90 -25.91
C GLY A 594 4.61 -3.43 -26.61
N ALA A 595 4.80 -4.40 -27.52
CA ALA A 595 3.74 -4.92 -28.38
C ALA A 595 2.55 -5.51 -27.62
N ASN A 596 1.34 -5.41 -28.20
CA ASN A 596 0.06 -5.85 -27.65
C ASN A 596 -0.30 -5.22 -26.29
N SER A 597 0.30 -4.09 -25.95
CA SER A 597 0.03 -3.39 -24.70
C SER A 597 -0.92 -2.23 -24.91
N THR A 598 -1.67 -1.86 -23.87
CA THR A 598 -2.66 -0.78 -23.93
C THR A 598 -2.51 0.16 -22.74
N LEU A 599 -2.58 1.46 -23.00
CA LEU A 599 -2.74 2.51 -22.01
C LEU A 599 -4.05 3.24 -22.28
N LEU A 600 -4.94 3.30 -21.29
CA LEU A 600 -6.28 3.84 -21.39
C LEU A 600 -6.48 4.93 -20.34
N LEU A 601 -6.72 6.17 -20.77
CA LEU A 601 -7.18 7.27 -19.93
C LEU A 601 -8.64 7.56 -20.26
N LEU A 602 -9.56 7.17 -19.39
CA LEU A 602 -11.00 7.17 -19.67
C LEU A 602 -11.81 7.98 -18.66
N ASP A 603 -12.64 8.91 -19.15
CA ASP A 603 -13.61 9.65 -18.34
C ASP A 603 -13.03 10.34 -17.10
N ASN A 604 -11.78 10.81 -17.17
CA ASN A 604 -11.10 11.50 -16.07
C ASN A 604 -11.28 13.02 -16.14
N LEU A 605 -11.18 13.69 -14.99
CA LEU A 605 -10.95 15.13 -14.90
C LEU A 605 -9.47 15.36 -14.61
N ILE A 606 -8.73 15.91 -15.57
CA ILE A 606 -7.28 16.10 -15.49
C ILE A 606 -6.97 17.59 -15.67
N GLU A 607 -6.43 18.21 -14.62
CA GLU A 607 -6.11 19.63 -14.61
C GLU A 607 -4.70 19.83 -14.02
N GLY A 608 -3.80 20.41 -14.82
CA GLY A 608 -2.46 20.81 -14.38
C GLY A 608 -2.23 22.29 -14.63
N ASN A 609 -1.21 22.85 -13.97
CA ASN A 609 -0.95 24.29 -14.04
C ASN A 609 -0.59 24.72 -15.47
N SER A 610 0.41 24.10 -16.11
CA SER A 610 0.75 24.40 -17.50
C SER A 610 0.12 23.43 -18.50
N CYS A 611 0.08 22.14 -18.19
CA CYS A 611 -0.61 21.18 -19.05
C CYS A 611 -1.32 20.06 -18.29
N GLY A 612 -2.39 19.50 -18.86
CA GLY A 612 -3.05 18.35 -18.24
C GLY A 612 -2.15 17.11 -18.26
N ILE A 613 -1.74 16.70 -19.46
CA ILE A 613 -0.91 15.52 -19.69
C ILE A 613 0.40 15.93 -20.36
N ARG A 614 1.54 15.45 -19.84
CA ARG A 614 2.88 15.67 -20.40
C ARG A 614 3.51 14.37 -20.87
N LEU A 615 3.90 14.29 -22.14
CA LEU A 615 4.55 13.13 -22.75
C LEU A 615 5.98 13.50 -23.17
N PHE A 616 6.95 13.02 -22.41
CA PHE A 616 8.37 13.32 -22.55
C PHE A 616 9.12 12.08 -23.08
N PHE A 617 9.50 12.09 -24.36
CA PHE A 617 10.09 10.94 -25.07
C PHE A 617 9.28 9.65 -24.92
N VAL A 618 8.26 9.52 -25.77
CA VAL A 618 7.37 8.35 -25.78
C VAL A 618 7.68 7.45 -26.97
N VAL A 619 7.76 6.14 -26.71
CA VAL A 619 7.91 5.13 -27.76
C VAL A 619 6.76 4.13 -27.65
N VAL A 620 5.97 3.99 -28.70
CA VAL A 620 4.90 2.97 -28.79
C VAL A 620 5.24 2.03 -29.94
N ASP A 621 5.53 0.77 -29.59
CA ASP A 621 5.98 -0.28 -30.51
C ASP A 621 4.97 -1.43 -30.54
N GLY A 622 3.99 -1.38 -31.44
CA GLY A 622 2.90 -2.35 -31.52
C GLY A 622 1.93 -2.35 -30.33
N GLY A 623 1.90 -1.27 -29.55
CA GLY A 623 0.94 -1.02 -28.48
C GLY A 623 0.04 0.18 -28.76
N GLY A 624 -0.82 0.54 -27.81
CA GLY A 624 -1.79 1.63 -27.96
C GLY A 624 -1.89 2.55 -26.77
N VAL A 625 -2.01 3.85 -27.02
CA VAL A 625 -2.38 4.86 -26.01
C VAL A 625 -3.70 5.49 -26.43
N ILE A 626 -4.74 5.37 -25.61
CA ILE A 626 -6.07 5.90 -25.87
C ILE A 626 -6.45 6.88 -24.75
N MET A 627 -6.84 8.09 -25.14
CA MET A 627 -7.38 9.11 -24.26
C MET A 627 -8.81 9.40 -24.70
N LYS A 628 -9.81 8.97 -23.93
CA LYS A 628 -11.21 9.08 -24.32
C LYS A 628 -12.14 9.57 -23.22
N GLY A 629 -13.06 10.48 -23.56
CA GLY A 629 -14.07 10.95 -22.60
C GLY A 629 -13.54 11.86 -21.49
N ASN A 630 -12.27 12.26 -21.52
CA ASN A 630 -11.67 13.05 -20.45
C ASN A 630 -12.01 14.55 -20.58
N THR A 631 -12.01 15.24 -19.45
CA THR A 631 -11.89 16.70 -19.40
C THR A 631 -10.46 17.07 -19.08
N LEU A 632 -9.77 17.72 -20.02
CA LEU A 632 -8.34 18.04 -19.95
C LEU A 632 -8.16 19.56 -19.89
N ARG A 633 -7.44 20.07 -18.89
CA ARG A 633 -7.30 21.51 -18.66
C ARG A 633 -5.88 21.96 -18.29
N GLY A 634 -5.44 23.06 -18.90
CA GLY A 634 -4.32 23.91 -18.45
C GLY A 634 -4.86 25.17 -17.78
N VAL A 635 -4.19 25.70 -16.75
CA VAL A 635 -4.72 26.80 -15.92
C VAL A 635 -3.89 28.09 -16.01
N GLU A 636 -2.60 27.98 -16.32
CA GLU A 636 -1.67 29.11 -16.27
C GLU A 636 -1.72 29.95 -17.55
N GLU A 637 -2.58 30.97 -17.51
CA GLU A 637 -2.92 31.88 -18.63
C GLU A 637 -1.71 32.65 -19.22
N GLU A 638 -0.58 32.76 -18.51
CA GLU A 638 0.60 33.54 -18.93
C GLU A 638 1.71 32.72 -19.64
N PHE A 639 1.56 31.40 -19.81
CA PHE A 639 2.61 30.55 -20.41
C PHE A 639 2.31 30.14 -21.87
N PRO A 640 3.22 30.37 -22.83
CA PRO A 640 3.01 29.98 -24.24
C PRO A 640 2.96 28.46 -24.50
N LEU A 641 3.20 27.65 -23.47
CA LEU A 641 3.18 26.18 -23.52
C LEU A 641 1.90 25.60 -22.88
N GLU A 642 0.94 26.46 -22.50
CA GLU A 642 -0.31 26.03 -21.89
C GLU A 642 -1.10 25.11 -22.85
N SER A 643 -1.33 23.86 -22.42
CA SER A 643 -1.92 22.86 -23.30
C SER A 643 -2.69 21.76 -22.58
N ALA A 644 -3.72 21.20 -23.22
CA ALA A 644 -4.44 20.07 -22.62
C ALA A 644 -3.54 18.81 -22.63
N VAL A 645 -2.84 18.59 -23.74
CA VAL A 645 -1.82 17.54 -23.90
C VAL A 645 -0.54 18.14 -24.49
N PHE A 646 0.59 17.98 -23.80
CA PHE A 646 1.90 18.42 -24.24
C PHE A 646 2.76 17.21 -24.65
N LEU A 647 3.17 17.16 -25.92
CA LEU A 647 4.07 16.13 -26.47
C LEU A 647 5.42 16.74 -26.83
N GLU A 648 6.48 16.29 -26.15
CA GLU A 648 7.84 16.75 -26.43
C GLU A 648 8.50 15.94 -27.54
N SER A 649 8.36 14.62 -27.55
CA SER A 649 8.78 13.77 -28.67
C SER A 649 8.07 12.43 -28.60
N ALA A 650 7.69 11.90 -29.75
CA ALA A 650 7.00 10.61 -29.85
C ALA A 650 7.46 9.80 -31.07
N ILE A 651 7.67 8.50 -30.85
CA ILE A 651 7.96 7.51 -31.90
C ILE A 651 6.86 6.45 -31.88
N LEU A 652 6.05 6.41 -32.93
CA LEU A 652 5.00 5.43 -33.14
C LEU A 652 5.42 4.52 -34.29
N LYS A 653 5.58 3.22 -34.01
CA LYS A 653 6.07 2.25 -34.99
C LYS A 653 5.40 0.89 -34.83
N ASN A 654 5.48 0.09 -35.90
CA ASN A 654 4.98 -1.27 -35.96
C ASN A 654 3.52 -1.36 -35.49
N ASP A 655 2.63 -0.63 -36.16
CA ASP A 655 1.20 -0.51 -35.80
C ASP A 655 0.91 0.19 -34.44
N GLY A 656 1.94 0.74 -33.79
CA GLY A 656 1.78 1.51 -32.56
C GLY A 656 0.99 2.81 -32.76
N TYR A 657 0.12 3.16 -31.81
CA TYR A 657 -0.80 4.28 -31.98
C TYR A 657 -1.05 5.14 -30.74
N ILE A 658 -1.40 6.40 -30.98
CA ILE A 658 -1.98 7.33 -30.00
C ILE A 658 -3.31 7.83 -30.55
N ASP A 659 -4.39 7.63 -29.81
CA ASP A 659 -5.75 8.07 -30.14
C ASP A 659 -6.30 8.98 -29.03
N VAL A 660 -6.75 10.17 -29.43
CA VAL A 660 -7.35 11.18 -28.55
C VAL A 660 -8.76 11.43 -29.06
N GLU A 661 -9.75 10.81 -28.42
CA GLU A 661 -11.12 10.73 -28.92
C GLU A 661 -12.14 11.28 -27.91
N ASN A 662 -13.14 12.05 -28.36
CA ASN A 662 -14.27 12.46 -27.51
C ASN A 662 -13.85 13.12 -26.17
N ASN A 663 -12.80 13.94 -26.17
CA ASN A 663 -12.36 14.67 -24.98
C ASN A 663 -12.86 16.12 -25.02
N THR A 664 -13.08 16.70 -23.84
CA THR A 664 -13.27 18.15 -23.68
C THR A 664 -11.95 18.78 -23.26
N MET A 665 -11.40 19.67 -24.08
CA MET A 665 -10.11 20.31 -23.86
C MET A 665 -10.29 21.82 -23.63
N ILE A 666 -9.71 22.33 -22.55
CA ILE A 666 -9.78 23.75 -22.18
C ILE A 666 -8.34 24.23 -21.93
N ALA A 667 -7.74 24.89 -22.91
CA ALA A 667 -6.37 25.41 -22.83
C ALA A 667 -6.07 26.37 -23.99
N VAL A 668 -4.91 27.02 -24.01
CA VAL A 668 -4.39 27.74 -25.19
C VAL A 668 -4.21 26.80 -26.39
N SER A 669 -3.62 25.62 -26.18
CA SER A 669 -3.52 24.57 -27.19
C SER A 669 -4.20 23.28 -26.76
N GLY A 670 -4.97 22.63 -27.62
CA GLY A 670 -5.54 21.31 -27.31
C GLY A 670 -4.42 20.29 -27.13
N ILE A 671 -3.67 20.06 -28.21
CA ILE A 671 -2.49 19.20 -28.24
C ILE A 671 -1.32 20.03 -28.77
N TYR A 672 -0.28 20.17 -27.96
CA TYR A 672 0.93 20.92 -28.29
C TYR A 672 2.08 19.94 -28.54
N PHE A 673 2.59 19.91 -29.76
CA PHE A 673 3.76 19.14 -30.14
C PHE A 673 5.00 20.04 -30.19
N TYR A 674 5.87 19.93 -29.19
CA TYR A 674 7.06 20.80 -29.06
C TYR A 674 8.32 20.26 -29.76
N GLY A 675 8.44 18.95 -29.96
CA GLY A 675 9.59 18.36 -30.63
C GLY A 675 9.21 17.29 -31.64
N ASP A 676 10.16 16.42 -31.96
CA ASP A 676 10.06 15.56 -33.15
C ASP A 676 9.08 14.40 -32.95
N ILE A 677 8.19 14.24 -33.94
CA ILE A 677 7.23 13.15 -34.03
C ILE A 677 7.61 12.27 -35.23
N ILE A 678 7.77 10.98 -34.98
CA ILE A 678 8.04 9.99 -36.03
C ILE A 678 6.95 8.93 -35.97
N VAL A 679 6.15 8.84 -37.02
CA VAL A 679 5.15 7.78 -37.20
C VAL A 679 5.62 6.91 -38.37
N SER A 680 5.81 5.62 -38.14
CA SER A 680 6.37 4.70 -39.12
C SER A 680 5.70 3.33 -39.08
N SER A 681 5.89 2.52 -40.12
CA SER A 681 5.46 1.11 -40.15
C SER A 681 3.99 0.94 -39.72
N ALA A 682 3.08 1.59 -40.44
CA ALA A 682 1.63 1.60 -40.17
C ALA A 682 1.20 2.16 -38.79
N GLY A 683 2.05 2.93 -38.10
CA GLY A 683 1.64 3.67 -36.90
C GLY A 683 0.53 4.70 -37.16
N LEU A 684 -0.20 5.07 -36.12
CA LEU A 684 -1.34 5.99 -36.20
C LEU A 684 -1.33 7.04 -35.09
N LEU A 685 -1.50 8.30 -35.46
CA LEU A 685 -1.82 9.40 -34.54
C LEU A 685 -3.20 9.93 -34.88
N ARG A 686 -4.14 9.96 -33.93
CA ARG A 686 -5.53 10.37 -34.19
C ARG A 686 -6.05 11.32 -33.13
N VAL A 687 -6.75 12.36 -33.57
CA VAL A 687 -7.45 13.35 -32.75
C VAL A 687 -8.86 13.49 -33.30
N ALA A 688 -9.84 12.91 -32.60
CA ALA A 688 -11.17 12.76 -33.15
C ALA A 688 -12.29 13.16 -32.18
N ASP A 689 -13.36 13.73 -32.72
CA ASP A 689 -14.61 14.00 -32.00
C ASP A 689 -14.43 14.79 -30.69
N CYS A 690 -13.33 15.54 -30.54
CA CYS A 690 -13.05 16.31 -29.35
C CYS A 690 -13.73 17.68 -29.40
N THR A 691 -14.11 18.19 -28.23
CA THR A 691 -14.54 19.58 -28.06
C THR A 691 -13.39 20.40 -27.50
N PHE A 692 -12.94 21.41 -28.23
CA PHE A 692 -11.86 22.29 -27.79
C PHE A 692 -12.34 23.72 -27.59
N VAL A 693 -12.12 24.20 -26.38
CA VAL A 693 -12.36 25.59 -25.97
C VAL A 693 -11.00 26.26 -25.82
N GLY A 694 -10.64 27.09 -26.80
CA GLY A 694 -9.39 27.86 -26.77
C GLY A 694 -9.41 28.91 -25.66
N GLY A 695 -8.24 29.16 -25.05
CA GLY A 695 -8.05 30.22 -24.05
C GLY A 695 -8.34 31.63 -24.62
N THR A 696 -8.69 32.58 -23.73
CA THR A 696 -9.11 33.94 -24.10
C THR A 696 -7.96 34.94 -24.26
N GLU A 697 -6.71 34.49 -24.19
CA GLU A 697 -5.51 35.33 -24.04
C GLU A 697 -4.62 35.39 -25.30
N THR A 698 -3.60 36.26 -25.27
CA THR A 698 -2.80 36.83 -26.39
C THR A 698 -2.09 35.90 -27.40
N PHE A 699 -2.19 34.56 -27.29
CA PHE A 699 -1.50 33.61 -28.19
C PHE A 699 -2.44 33.02 -29.25
N ASP A 700 -1.90 32.54 -30.37
CA ASP A 700 -2.68 31.92 -31.45
C ASP A 700 -3.20 30.53 -31.01
N PRO A 701 -4.47 30.39 -30.57
CA PRO A 701 -4.94 29.14 -30.00
C PRO A 701 -5.20 28.13 -31.11
N ALA A 702 -4.86 26.87 -30.88
CA ALA A 702 -5.06 25.80 -31.85
C ALA A 702 -5.41 24.46 -31.19
N LEU A 703 -6.33 23.70 -31.77
CA LEU A 703 -6.62 22.33 -31.33
C LEU A 703 -5.36 21.46 -31.44
N VAL A 704 -4.66 21.53 -32.57
CA VAL A 704 -3.34 20.91 -32.73
C VAL A 704 -2.29 21.96 -33.07
N HIS A 705 -1.33 22.17 -32.18
CA HIS A 705 -0.20 23.07 -32.36
C HIS A 705 1.08 22.27 -32.64
N LEU A 706 1.75 22.55 -33.75
CA LEU A 706 2.98 21.88 -34.20
C LEU A 706 4.18 22.84 -34.14
N ASP A 707 5.13 22.51 -33.29
CA ASP A 707 6.37 23.26 -33.05
C ASP A 707 7.62 22.36 -33.15
N GLY A 708 7.55 21.30 -33.96
CA GLY A 708 8.62 20.32 -34.17
C GLY A 708 8.57 19.66 -35.55
N LEU A 709 9.53 18.77 -35.86
CA LEU A 709 9.50 18.01 -37.11
C LEU A 709 8.48 16.87 -37.02
N VAL A 710 7.65 16.72 -38.06
CA VAL A 710 6.70 15.61 -38.16
C VAL A 710 7.08 14.74 -39.34
N THR A 711 7.41 13.47 -39.11
CA THR A 711 7.76 12.52 -40.17
C THR A 711 6.81 11.34 -40.15
N LEU A 712 6.06 11.15 -41.23
CA LEU A 712 5.22 9.98 -41.47
C LEU A 712 5.81 9.14 -42.60
N GLN A 713 6.01 7.85 -42.37
CA GLN A 713 6.52 6.94 -43.39
C GLN A 713 6.00 5.51 -43.28
N GLY A 714 6.11 4.74 -44.38
CA GLY A 714 5.84 3.30 -44.35
C GLY A 714 4.42 2.93 -43.91
N GLY A 715 3.40 3.58 -44.47
CA GLY A 715 1.99 3.29 -44.16
C GLY A 715 1.41 4.08 -42.98
N ALA A 716 2.20 4.96 -42.38
CA ALA A 716 1.80 5.74 -41.21
C ALA A 716 0.67 6.73 -41.50
N GLN A 717 -0.21 6.97 -40.53
CA GLN A 717 -1.28 7.95 -40.66
C GLN A 717 -1.36 8.95 -39.51
N TRP A 718 -1.74 10.18 -39.83
CA TRP A 718 -2.17 11.18 -38.85
C TRP A 718 -3.53 11.74 -39.24
N ARG A 719 -4.50 11.69 -38.32
CA ARG A 719 -5.89 12.06 -38.55
C ARG A 719 -6.37 13.08 -37.53
N VAL A 720 -6.97 14.16 -38.00
CA VAL A 720 -7.69 15.14 -37.17
C VAL A 720 -9.09 15.28 -37.74
N GLU A 721 -10.08 14.67 -37.07
CA GLU A 721 -11.41 14.48 -37.66
C GLU A 721 -12.57 14.67 -36.69
N GLY A 722 -13.70 15.20 -37.17
CA GLY A 722 -14.93 15.29 -36.35
C GLY A 722 -14.88 16.26 -35.16
N ASN A 723 -13.81 17.04 -35.00
CA ASN A 723 -13.64 17.88 -33.81
C ASN A 723 -14.51 19.14 -33.85
N ASN A 724 -14.95 19.60 -32.69
CA ASN A 724 -15.69 20.83 -32.50
C ASN A 724 -14.81 21.87 -31.78
N VAL A 725 -14.40 22.91 -32.49
CA VAL A 725 -13.43 23.93 -32.05
C VAL A 725 -14.12 25.28 -31.89
N SER A 726 -13.91 25.97 -30.78
CA SER A 726 -14.45 27.33 -30.53
C SER A 726 -13.69 28.41 -31.33
N ALA A 727 -13.37 29.56 -30.72
CA ALA A 727 -12.54 30.63 -31.28
C ALA A 727 -11.04 30.27 -31.41
N ALA A 728 -10.71 29.15 -32.06
CA ALA A 728 -9.33 28.70 -32.25
C ALA A 728 -9.12 28.01 -33.60
N SER A 729 -7.87 27.95 -34.06
CA SER A 729 -7.51 27.19 -35.28
C SER A 729 -7.64 25.67 -35.04
N VAL A 730 -7.96 24.90 -36.06
CA VAL A 730 -7.94 23.42 -35.96
C VAL A 730 -6.50 22.92 -35.95
N VAL A 731 -5.64 23.49 -36.79
CA VAL A 731 -4.21 23.15 -36.87
C VAL A 731 -3.34 24.41 -37.00
N GLY A 732 -2.28 24.51 -36.21
CA GLY A 732 -1.28 25.58 -36.28
C GLY A 732 0.14 25.03 -36.42
N MET A 733 0.90 25.56 -37.37
CA MET A 733 2.34 25.32 -37.55
C MET A 733 3.01 26.61 -38.06
N PRO A 734 3.09 27.66 -37.22
CA PRO A 734 3.42 29.01 -37.68
C PRO A 734 4.90 29.19 -38.03
N LYS A 735 5.82 28.41 -37.43
CA LYS A 735 7.26 28.57 -37.66
C LYS A 735 7.69 27.86 -38.94
N SER A 736 8.34 28.60 -39.84
CA SER A 736 8.74 28.10 -41.18
C SER A 736 9.94 27.14 -41.17
N LEU A 737 10.66 27.08 -40.05
CA LEU A 737 11.86 26.24 -39.86
C LEU A 737 11.51 24.76 -39.64
N TYR A 738 10.32 24.45 -39.13
CA TYR A 738 9.84 23.08 -38.95
C TYR A 738 9.13 22.57 -40.20
N LYS A 739 9.24 21.26 -40.45
CA LYS A 739 8.72 20.59 -41.65
C LYS A 739 7.92 19.35 -41.28
N MET A 740 6.85 19.12 -42.04
CA MET A 740 6.05 17.91 -42.07
C MET A 740 6.40 17.13 -43.33
N ARG A 741 6.87 15.88 -43.17
CA ARG A 741 7.32 15.00 -44.25
C ARG A 741 6.44 13.77 -44.32
N LEU A 742 5.83 13.53 -45.48
CA LEU A 742 5.03 12.34 -45.77
C LEU A 742 5.74 11.53 -46.84
N LEU A 743 6.12 10.29 -46.51
CA LEU A 743 6.97 9.45 -47.35
C LEU A 743 6.37 8.04 -47.56
N GLY A 744 6.49 7.53 -48.78
CA GLY A 744 6.18 6.13 -49.09
C GLY A 744 4.68 5.83 -49.28
N SER A 745 4.39 4.58 -49.62
CA SER A 745 3.03 4.10 -49.91
C SER A 745 2.21 3.86 -48.65
N GLY A 746 0.91 4.13 -48.72
CA GLY A 746 -0.04 3.99 -47.62
C GLY A 746 0.04 5.07 -46.54
N THR A 747 0.98 6.01 -46.66
CA THR A 747 1.17 7.11 -45.70
C THR A 747 0.18 8.24 -45.98
N ALA A 748 -0.58 8.68 -44.97
CA ALA A 748 -1.61 9.69 -45.14
C ALA A 748 -1.72 10.70 -43.98
N VAL A 749 -2.03 11.96 -44.29
CA VAL A 749 -2.54 12.95 -43.33
C VAL A 749 -3.97 13.31 -43.71
N VAL A 750 -4.89 13.29 -42.75
CA VAL A 750 -6.32 13.55 -42.97
C VAL A 750 -6.80 14.67 -42.04
N LEU A 751 -7.35 15.75 -42.62
CA LEU A 751 -8.04 16.81 -41.89
C LEU A 751 -9.48 16.92 -42.40
N ALA A 752 -10.44 16.28 -41.72
CA ALA A 752 -11.79 16.15 -42.25
C ALA A 752 -12.90 16.29 -41.20
N HIS A 753 -14.09 16.75 -41.59
CA HIS A 753 -15.26 16.78 -40.72
C HIS A 753 -15.11 17.62 -39.44
N ASN A 754 -14.13 18.52 -39.37
CA ASN A 754 -13.96 19.41 -38.22
C ASN A 754 -14.88 20.63 -38.34
N ARG A 755 -15.40 21.10 -37.23
CA ARG A 755 -16.25 22.28 -37.13
C ARG A 755 -15.58 23.33 -36.26
N GLN A 756 -15.27 24.47 -36.85
CA GLN A 756 -14.86 25.69 -36.16
C GLN A 756 -16.09 26.59 -35.99
N VAL A 757 -16.51 26.80 -34.74
CA VAL A 757 -17.77 27.49 -34.39
C VAL A 757 -17.68 28.99 -34.66
N ASP A 758 -16.53 29.59 -34.39
CA ASP A 758 -16.26 31.02 -34.56
C ASP A 758 -15.23 31.23 -35.68
N ASP A 759 -15.47 32.19 -36.56
CA ASP A 759 -14.63 32.53 -37.71
C ASP A 759 -13.55 33.59 -37.40
N SER A 760 -13.46 34.06 -36.15
CA SER A 760 -12.46 35.03 -35.68
C SER A 760 -11.01 34.57 -35.85
N CYS A 761 -10.75 33.25 -35.85
CA CYS A 761 -9.45 32.65 -36.13
C CYS A 761 -9.45 31.93 -37.48
N SER A 762 -8.30 31.86 -38.16
CA SER A 762 -8.19 31.06 -39.40
C SER A 762 -8.30 29.56 -39.11
N PHE A 763 -8.93 28.80 -40.00
CA PHE A 763 -9.09 27.34 -39.86
C PHE A 763 -7.76 26.61 -39.64
N ALA A 764 -6.75 26.95 -40.45
CA ALA A 764 -5.38 26.45 -40.28
C ALA A 764 -4.36 27.59 -40.42
N LYS A 765 -3.28 27.53 -39.65
CA LYS A 765 -2.14 28.48 -39.70
C LYS A 765 -0.87 27.73 -40.09
N MET A 766 -0.69 27.42 -41.37
CA MET A 766 0.46 26.67 -41.86
C MET A 766 1.13 27.39 -43.04
N ALA A 767 2.45 27.50 -43.03
CA ALA A 767 3.17 28.01 -44.20
C ALA A 767 3.30 26.91 -45.27
N LEU A 768 3.08 27.24 -46.55
CA LEU A 768 3.23 26.30 -47.67
C LEU A 768 4.59 25.60 -47.69
N SER A 769 5.65 26.31 -47.26
CA SER A 769 7.00 25.74 -47.19
C SER A 769 7.13 24.62 -46.14
N ASN A 770 6.18 24.47 -45.22
CA ASN A 770 6.26 23.53 -44.10
C ASN A 770 5.93 22.10 -44.51
N MET A 771 5.34 21.88 -45.68
CA MET A 771 4.86 20.57 -46.11
C MET A 771 5.75 19.99 -47.20
N ILE A 772 6.13 18.72 -47.03
CA ILE A 772 6.85 17.92 -48.03
C ILE A 772 6.08 16.61 -48.19
N VAL A 773 5.29 16.51 -49.25
CA VAL A 773 4.52 15.32 -49.59
C VAL A 773 5.19 14.63 -50.77
N VAL A 774 5.71 13.41 -50.56
CA VAL A 774 6.37 12.63 -51.62
C VAL A 774 5.42 11.54 -52.08
N SER A 775 4.98 11.62 -53.34
CA SER A 775 4.16 10.58 -53.97
C SER A 775 4.79 9.20 -53.80
N PRO A 776 4.04 8.15 -53.39
CA PRO A 776 2.57 8.05 -53.37
C PRO A 776 1.87 8.44 -52.04
N ALA A 777 2.54 9.13 -51.11
CA ALA A 777 1.89 9.60 -49.88
C ALA A 777 0.81 10.65 -50.16
N ARG A 778 -0.19 10.77 -49.29
CA ARG A 778 -1.36 11.65 -49.49
C ARG A 778 -1.59 12.60 -48.32
N PHE A 779 -1.94 13.84 -48.63
CA PHE A 779 -2.53 14.77 -47.66
C PHE A 779 -3.95 15.06 -48.15
N VAL A 780 -4.94 14.70 -47.35
CA VAL A 780 -6.37 14.80 -47.67
C VAL A 780 -7.03 15.80 -46.72
N VAL A 781 -7.74 16.77 -47.29
CA VAL A 781 -8.47 17.79 -46.53
C VAL A 781 -9.86 17.95 -47.12
N GLY A 782 -10.92 17.90 -46.29
CA GLY A 782 -12.26 18.11 -46.84
C GLY A 782 -13.40 17.98 -45.83
N CYS A 783 -14.55 18.52 -46.23
CA CYS A 783 -15.73 18.64 -45.38
C CYS A 783 -15.47 19.25 -43.98
N ASN A 784 -14.69 20.32 -43.90
CA ASN A 784 -14.55 21.10 -42.67
C ASN A 784 -15.44 22.34 -42.72
N LEU A 785 -16.00 22.74 -41.57
CA LEU A 785 -16.90 23.87 -41.45
C LEU A 785 -16.28 24.99 -40.61
N GLN A 786 -16.43 26.25 -41.03
CA GLN A 786 -16.06 27.45 -40.26
C GLN A 786 -17.23 28.43 -40.28
N GLY A 787 -17.69 28.85 -39.11
CA GLY A 787 -18.89 29.71 -39.00
C GLY A 787 -20.18 29.08 -39.54
N GLY A 788 -20.19 27.74 -39.75
CA GLY A 788 -21.29 27.00 -40.35
C GLY A 788 -21.22 26.82 -41.88
N GLU A 789 -20.21 27.37 -42.56
CA GLU A 789 -19.99 27.21 -44.00
C GLU A 789 -18.76 26.32 -44.29
N GLU A 790 -18.68 25.69 -45.48
CA GLU A 790 -17.49 24.92 -45.87
C GLU A 790 -16.26 25.83 -46.00
N VAL A 791 -15.14 25.40 -45.40
CA VAL A 791 -13.87 26.14 -45.41
C VAL A 791 -13.29 26.27 -46.82
N SER A 792 -12.85 27.48 -47.18
CA SER A 792 -11.98 27.69 -48.35
C SER A 792 -10.51 27.45 -47.97
N TYR A 793 -9.80 26.69 -48.80
CA TYR A 793 -8.41 26.29 -48.57
C TYR A 793 -7.40 27.08 -49.43
N ASP A 794 -7.87 28.10 -50.16
CA ASP A 794 -7.04 28.86 -51.09
C ASP A 794 -5.82 29.49 -50.38
N GLY A 795 -4.62 29.11 -50.79
CA GLY A 795 -3.37 29.61 -50.22
C GLY A 795 -3.01 29.06 -48.82
N VAL A 796 -3.79 28.12 -48.28
CA VAL A 796 -3.56 27.48 -46.97
C VAL A 796 -2.72 26.20 -47.12
N PHE A 797 -3.00 25.41 -48.16
CA PHE A 797 -2.34 24.13 -48.45
C PHE A 797 -1.66 24.13 -49.83
N PRO A 798 -0.60 23.33 -50.06
CA PRO A 798 0.03 23.15 -51.38
C PRO A 798 -0.93 22.55 -52.43
N GLU A 799 -0.62 22.73 -53.73
CA GLU A 799 -1.42 22.17 -54.83
C GLU A 799 -1.50 20.64 -54.82
N ASP A 800 -0.53 19.96 -54.20
CA ASP A 800 -0.45 18.50 -54.11
C ASP A 800 -1.40 17.88 -53.06
N VAL A 801 -2.19 18.71 -52.36
CA VAL A 801 -3.18 18.26 -51.35
C VAL A 801 -4.50 17.86 -52.02
N VAL A 802 -5.05 16.72 -51.61
CA VAL A 802 -6.31 16.17 -52.12
C VAL A 802 -7.48 16.83 -51.38
N LEU A 803 -8.33 17.54 -52.12
CA LEU A 803 -9.50 18.24 -51.58
C LEU A 803 -10.81 17.51 -51.89
N PHE A 804 -11.75 17.48 -50.94
CA PHE A 804 -13.12 16.98 -51.16
C PHE A 804 -14.17 17.81 -50.42
N ARG A 805 -15.42 17.79 -50.92
CA ARG A 805 -16.56 18.57 -50.37
C ARG A 805 -17.41 17.76 -49.41
N CYS A 806 -18.18 18.40 -48.54
CA CYS A 806 -19.18 17.68 -47.76
C CYS A 806 -20.20 16.99 -48.67
N GLY A 807 -20.66 15.81 -48.25
CA GLY A 807 -21.56 14.96 -49.02
C GLY A 807 -20.88 14.17 -50.14
N THR A 808 -19.56 14.30 -50.33
CA THR A 808 -18.78 13.42 -51.22
C THR A 808 -17.94 12.44 -50.42
N CYS A 809 -17.82 11.22 -50.92
CA CYS A 809 -17.02 10.19 -50.28
C CYS A 809 -15.57 10.22 -50.76
N ASN A 810 -14.63 10.39 -49.84
CA ASN A 810 -13.22 10.19 -50.11
C ASN A 810 -12.73 8.95 -49.36
N ASP A 811 -12.23 7.97 -50.12
CA ASP A 811 -11.80 6.67 -49.58
C ASP A 811 -10.72 6.82 -48.48
N ASP A 812 -9.72 7.69 -48.69
CA ASP A 812 -8.61 7.89 -47.76
C ASP A 812 -9.04 8.64 -46.48
N ALA A 813 -10.04 9.52 -46.59
CA ALA A 813 -10.61 10.23 -45.45
C ALA A 813 -11.54 9.33 -44.63
N ALA A 814 -12.40 8.55 -45.29
CA ALA A 814 -13.37 7.69 -44.61
C ALA A 814 -12.73 6.48 -43.93
N CYS A 815 -11.70 5.89 -44.56
CA CYS A 815 -11.19 4.57 -44.19
C CYS A 815 -9.68 4.55 -43.98
N TYR A 816 -9.22 3.75 -43.01
CA TYR A 816 -7.79 3.52 -42.79
C TYR A 816 -7.26 2.49 -43.80
N MET A 817 -6.55 2.99 -44.82
CA MET A 817 -6.25 2.25 -46.05
C MET A 817 -5.39 0.97 -45.93
N PRO A 818 -4.39 0.86 -45.03
CA PRO A 818 -3.71 -0.42 -44.80
C PRO A 818 -4.68 -1.52 -44.35
N GLY A 819 -5.71 -1.17 -43.59
CA GLY A 819 -6.71 -2.06 -42.98
C GLY A 819 -8.01 -2.25 -43.74
N THR A 820 -8.23 -1.48 -44.81
CA THR A 820 -9.51 -1.48 -45.53
C THR A 820 -9.47 -2.49 -46.69
N GLU A 821 -10.48 -3.33 -46.77
CA GLU A 821 -10.69 -4.28 -47.88
C GLU A 821 -11.50 -3.63 -49.01
N LEU A 822 -12.60 -2.95 -48.69
CA LEU A 822 -13.46 -2.27 -49.65
C LEU A 822 -14.09 -1.02 -49.03
N VAL A 823 -14.31 0.00 -49.86
CA VAL A 823 -15.03 1.23 -49.49
C VAL A 823 -16.34 1.28 -50.27
N ASP A 824 -17.47 1.32 -49.56
CA ASP A 824 -18.75 1.63 -50.17
C ASP A 824 -18.87 3.16 -50.33
N ARG A 825 -18.64 3.63 -51.56
CA ARG A 825 -18.66 5.06 -51.89
C ARG A 825 -20.06 5.70 -51.81
N SER A 826 -21.13 4.91 -51.69
CA SER A 826 -22.50 5.43 -51.58
C SER A 826 -22.90 5.77 -50.14
N SER A 827 -22.39 5.01 -49.18
CA SER A 827 -22.63 5.17 -47.74
C SER A 827 -21.43 5.75 -46.98
N CYS A 828 -20.26 5.81 -47.62
CA CYS A 828 -18.97 6.05 -46.97
C CYS A 828 -18.64 5.08 -45.84
N SER A 829 -19.06 3.83 -45.97
CA SER A 829 -18.70 2.77 -45.01
C SER A 829 -17.51 1.95 -45.49
N CYS A 830 -16.65 1.57 -44.55
CA CYS A 830 -15.46 0.77 -44.80
C CYS A 830 -15.72 -0.69 -44.40
N SER A 831 -15.29 -1.65 -45.22
CA SER A 831 -15.15 -3.05 -44.80
C SER A 831 -13.70 -3.33 -44.45
N CYS A 832 -13.48 -3.93 -43.29
CA CYS A 832 -12.15 -4.07 -42.69
C CYS A 832 -11.57 -5.46 -42.97
N LYS A 833 -10.25 -5.51 -43.17
CA LYS A 833 -9.50 -6.77 -43.23
C LYS A 833 -9.48 -7.43 -41.85
N ASP A 834 -9.19 -8.74 -41.82
CA ASP A 834 -9.00 -9.47 -40.57
C ASP A 834 -7.97 -8.78 -39.66
N GLY A 835 -8.36 -8.52 -38.40
CA GLY A 835 -7.53 -7.83 -37.41
C GLY A 835 -7.69 -6.30 -37.35
N TRP A 836 -8.61 -5.72 -38.12
CA TRP A 836 -8.93 -4.28 -38.10
C TRP A 836 -10.36 -4.04 -37.61
N HIS A 837 -10.59 -2.93 -36.91
CA HIS A 837 -11.79 -2.74 -36.10
C HIS A 837 -12.51 -1.41 -36.36
N GLY A 838 -13.81 -1.36 -36.05
CA GLY A 838 -14.62 -0.15 -36.12
C GLY A 838 -15.00 0.29 -37.54
N VAL A 839 -15.78 1.37 -37.61
CA VAL A 839 -16.35 1.90 -38.87
C VAL A 839 -15.31 2.49 -39.83
N SER A 840 -14.14 2.86 -39.32
CA SER A 840 -13.01 3.41 -40.08
C SER A 840 -11.88 2.41 -40.30
N CYS A 841 -12.06 1.15 -39.90
CA CYS A 841 -11.06 0.08 -39.99
C CYS A 841 -9.73 0.43 -39.32
N LEU A 842 -9.76 0.84 -38.05
CA LEU A 842 -8.59 1.19 -37.26
C LEU A 842 -7.77 -0.06 -36.88
N PRO A 843 -6.45 0.06 -36.63
CA PRO A 843 -5.59 -1.07 -36.27
C PRO A 843 -5.86 -1.62 -34.87
N PHE A 844 -6.85 -1.07 -34.16
CA PHE A 844 -7.14 -1.35 -32.77
C PHE A 844 -8.64 -1.31 -32.47
N GLU A 845 -9.04 -2.09 -31.47
CA GLU A 845 -10.42 -2.11 -30.97
C GLU A 845 -10.69 -0.90 -30.07
N VAL A 846 -11.69 -0.09 -30.43
CA VAL A 846 -12.14 1.05 -29.63
C VAL A 846 -13.19 0.54 -28.63
N PRO A 847 -12.99 0.67 -27.31
CA PRO A 847 -14.00 0.27 -26.33
C PRO A 847 -15.26 1.17 -26.46
N ASP A 848 -16.40 0.57 -26.81
CA ASP A 848 -17.65 1.30 -27.12
C ASP A 848 -18.48 1.71 -25.88
N THR A 849 -18.10 1.28 -24.68
CA THR A 849 -18.69 1.72 -23.42
C THR A 849 -17.92 1.09 -22.26
N VAL A 850 -17.23 1.88 -21.44
CA VAL A 850 -16.77 1.38 -20.15
C VAL A 850 -17.94 1.50 -19.19
N VAL A 851 -18.65 0.39 -18.99
CA VAL A 851 -19.29 0.15 -17.70
C VAL A 851 -18.13 0.05 -16.72
N PRO A 852 -17.96 0.98 -15.78
CA PRO A 852 -16.90 0.85 -14.81
C PRO A 852 -17.07 -0.50 -14.11
N PRO A 853 -15.98 -1.24 -13.83
CA PRO A 853 -16.10 -2.42 -13.01
C PRO A 853 -16.77 -1.99 -11.70
N LEU A 854 -18.00 -2.46 -11.49
CA LEU A 854 -18.60 -2.45 -10.16
C LEU A 854 -17.56 -3.14 -9.27
N PRO A 855 -17.17 -2.53 -8.13
CA PRO A 855 -16.24 -3.19 -7.23
C PRO A 855 -16.80 -4.57 -6.90
N GLU A 856 -16.15 -5.62 -7.42
CA GLU A 856 -16.38 -6.97 -6.95
C GLU A 856 -15.95 -6.98 -5.50
N ARG A 857 -16.94 -6.96 -4.60
CA ARG A 857 -16.73 -7.27 -3.21
C ARG A 857 -16.50 -8.78 -3.11
N ALA A 858 -15.43 -9.16 -2.43
CA ALA A 858 -15.39 -10.44 -1.75
C ALA A 858 -16.59 -10.50 -0.78
N VAL A 859 -17.50 -11.42 -1.11
CA VAL A 859 -18.67 -11.97 -0.40
C VAL A 859 -19.20 -11.16 0.80
N ASP A 860 -20.41 -10.64 0.64
CA ASP A 860 -21.46 -10.99 1.60
C ASP A 860 -22.78 -11.16 0.85
N ASP A 861 -23.28 -12.39 0.89
CA ASP A 861 -24.53 -12.79 0.27
C ASP A 861 -25.69 -12.04 0.93
N ASP A 862 -26.62 -11.57 0.09
CA ASP A 862 -28.00 -11.21 0.42
C ASP A 862 -28.32 -9.72 0.72
N THR A 863 -28.18 -8.82 -0.27
CA THR A 863 -28.90 -7.51 -0.23
C THR A 863 -29.35 -6.98 -1.59
N SER A 864 -30.62 -7.20 -1.95
CA SER A 864 -31.28 -6.44 -3.02
C SER A 864 -31.51 -4.98 -2.60
N CYS A 865 -30.97 -4.01 -3.36
CA CYS A 865 -31.29 -2.59 -3.19
C CYS A 865 -32.77 -2.30 -3.53
N VAL A 866 -33.35 -1.27 -2.91
CA VAL A 866 -34.66 -0.76 -3.34
C VAL A 866 -34.43 0.19 -4.51
N VAL A 867 -34.93 -0.18 -5.70
CA VAL A 867 -34.65 0.53 -6.96
C VAL A 867 -35.92 1.09 -7.58
N ASN A 868 -35.91 2.36 -7.98
CA ASN A 868 -36.94 3.01 -8.83
C ASN A 868 -38.39 2.91 -8.31
N GLN A 869 -38.59 2.95 -6.99
CA GLN A 869 -39.91 2.92 -6.38
C GLN A 869 -40.34 4.31 -5.88
N THR A 870 -41.65 4.55 -5.81
CA THR A 870 -42.21 5.71 -5.11
C THR A 870 -42.78 5.27 -3.78
N LEU A 871 -42.26 5.80 -2.67
CA LEU A 871 -42.59 5.38 -1.31
C LEU A 871 -43.17 6.54 -0.49
N THR A 872 -44.26 6.28 0.22
CA THR A 872 -44.91 7.24 1.14
C THR A 872 -44.59 6.96 2.61
N SER A 873 -44.21 5.72 2.95
CA SER A 873 -43.73 5.32 4.28
C SER A 873 -42.98 3.98 4.15
N LEU A 874 -41.84 3.82 4.84
CA LEU A 874 -41.05 2.60 4.83
C LEU A 874 -40.72 2.18 6.27
N MET A 875 -41.11 0.97 6.65
CA MET A 875 -40.68 0.36 7.91
C MET A 875 -39.31 -0.30 7.69
N LEU A 876 -38.25 0.33 8.22
CA LEU A 876 -36.89 -0.20 8.12
C LEU A 876 -36.67 -1.32 9.14
N ASN A 877 -36.10 -2.44 8.71
CA ASN A 877 -35.56 -3.44 9.64
C ASN A 877 -34.19 -2.97 10.14
N MET A 878 -34.13 -2.45 11.36
CA MET A 878 -32.89 -1.93 11.98
C MET A 878 -31.84 -2.99 12.31
N TRP A 879 -32.17 -4.28 12.18
CA TRP A 879 -31.21 -5.37 12.34
C TRP A 879 -30.39 -5.67 11.08
N LYS A 880 -30.71 -5.03 9.95
CA LYS A 880 -29.91 -5.15 8.73
C LYS A 880 -28.66 -4.27 8.85
N THR A 881 -27.52 -4.85 8.53
CA THR A 881 -26.23 -4.13 8.45
C THR A 881 -26.09 -3.36 7.14
N HIS A 882 -26.93 -3.63 6.15
CA HIS A 882 -26.86 -3.03 4.81
C HIS A 882 -28.22 -2.49 4.35
N HIS A 883 -28.26 -1.20 4.01
CA HIS A 883 -29.42 -0.48 3.52
C HIS A 883 -29.04 0.28 2.24
N CYS A 884 -29.75 0.03 1.13
CA CYS A 884 -29.43 0.61 -0.17
C CYS A 884 -30.68 1.08 -0.92
N TYR A 885 -30.66 2.34 -1.40
CA TYR A 885 -31.74 2.99 -2.15
C TYR A 885 -31.19 3.64 -3.42
N VAL A 886 -31.75 3.27 -4.58
CA VAL A 886 -31.31 3.77 -5.89
C VAL A 886 -32.51 4.29 -6.67
N GLY A 887 -32.52 5.57 -7.05
CA GLY A 887 -33.61 6.12 -7.88
C GLY A 887 -34.98 6.20 -7.19
N VAL A 888 -35.04 6.15 -5.85
CA VAL A 888 -36.30 6.08 -5.09
C VAL A 888 -36.89 7.49 -4.89
N THR A 889 -38.21 7.63 -5.06
CA THR A 889 -38.93 8.89 -4.83
C THR A 889 -39.75 8.84 -3.53
N PHE A 890 -39.48 9.73 -2.59
CA PHE A 890 -40.23 9.96 -1.35
C PHE A 890 -41.09 11.22 -1.50
N SER A 891 -42.40 11.13 -1.27
CA SER A 891 -43.33 12.23 -1.53
C SER A 891 -44.42 12.31 -0.46
N GLY A 892 -44.61 13.51 0.11
CA GLY A 892 -45.69 13.84 1.02
C GLY A 892 -45.27 14.08 2.48
N VAL A 893 -46.06 14.91 3.17
CA VAL A 893 -45.87 15.24 4.60
C VAL A 893 -46.07 13.98 5.44
N GLY A 894 -45.00 13.46 6.02
CA GLY A 894 -44.97 12.18 6.76
C GLY A 894 -44.14 11.08 6.11
N ALA A 895 -43.66 11.26 4.87
CA ALA A 895 -42.70 10.38 4.22
C ALA A 895 -41.29 10.63 4.80
N VAL A 896 -41.05 10.09 5.99
CA VAL A 896 -39.78 10.21 6.71
C VAL A 896 -39.01 8.90 6.65
N LEU A 897 -37.83 8.92 6.02
CA LEU A 897 -36.88 7.81 6.07
C LEU A 897 -35.94 8.05 7.26
N ALA A 898 -36.13 7.33 8.37
CA ALA A 898 -35.39 7.55 9.61
C ALA A 898 -34.57 6.33 10.04
N PHE A 899 -33.26 6.51 10.17
CA PHE A 899 -32.34 5.51 10.70
C PHE A 899 -32.04 5.81 12.18
N PHE A 900 -32.43 4.89 13.05
CA PHE A 900 -32.14 4.97 14.49
C PHE A 900 -30.87 4.17 14.80
N LEU A 901 -29.71 4.83 14.73
CA LEU A 901 -28.40 4.19 14.81
C LEU A 901 -28.17 3.49 16.15
N ASN A 902 -28.77 4.00 17.23
CA ASN A 902 -28.74 3.39 18.56
C ASN A 902 -29.53 2.08 18.68
N ARG A 903 -30.30 1.70 17.65
CA ARG A 903 -31.08 0.45 17.60
C ARG A 903 -30.54 -0.53 16.56
N MET A 904 -29.42 -0.22 15.93
CA MET A 904 -28.74 -1.07 14.96
C MET A 904 -27.65 -1.91 15.63
N PRO A 905 -27.23 -3.05 15.03
CA PRO A 905 -26.19 -3.91 15.59
C PRO A 905 -24.79 -3.29 15.39
N LEU A 906 -24.45 -2.28 16.19
CA LEU A 906 -23.22 -1.48 16.05
C LEU A 906 -21.91 -2.28 16.23
N HIS A 907 -21.97 -3.52 16.74
CA HIS A 907 -20.82 -4.43 16.77
C HIS A 907 -20.48 -5.02 15.38
N LEU A 908 -21.30 -4.75 14.36
CA LEU A 908 -21.08 -5.09 12.96
C LEU A 908 -20.98 -3.81 12.12
N PRO A 909 -20.22 -3.80 11.01
CA PRO A 909 -20.17 -2.66 10.10
C PRO A 909 -21.56 -2.37 9.51
N ILE A 910 -22.01 -1.12 9.61
CA ILE A 910 -23.30 -0.69 9.07
C ILE A 910 -23.05 0.15 7.81
N ASN A 911 -23.76 -0.17 6.73
CA ASN A 911 -23.66 0.53 5.45
C ASN A 911 -25.04 1.04 5.00
N ILE A 912 -25.18 2.36 4.87
CA ILE A 912 -26.41 3.03 4.43
C ILE A 912 -26.09 3.88 3.20
N THR A 913 -26.65 3.53 2.05
CA THR A 913 -26.44 4.23 0.77
C THR A 913 -27.74 4.72 0.15
N LEU A 914 -27.74 5.97 -0.31
CA LEU A 914 -28.80 6.59 -1.09
C LEU A 914 -28.17 7.26 -2.33
N THR A 915 -28.57 6.83 -3.52
CA THR A 915 -28.04 7.36 -4.78
C THR A 915 -29.18 7.65 -5.76
N GLY A 916 -29.20 8.83 -6.38
CA GLY A 916 -30.24 9.18 -7.36
C GLY A 916 -31.64 9.36 -6.76
N CYS A 917 -31.77 9.52 -5.44
CA CYS A 917 -33.08 9.56 -4.76
C CYS A 917 -33.73 10.95 -4.85
N THR A 918 -35.06 11.01 -4.85
CA THR A 918 -35.82 12.26 -4.86
C THR A 918 -36.71 12.38 -3.63
N PHE A 919 -36.58 13.46 -2.85
CA PHE A 919 -37.47 13.80 -1.73
C PHE A 919 -38.29 15.03 -2.12
N ARG A 920 -39.62 14.95 -2.02
CA ARG A 920 -40.51 16.06 -2.38
C ARG A 920 -41.71 16.20 -1.44
N ASP A 921 -42.33 17.39 -1.46
CA ASP A 921 -43.61 17.67 -0.82
C ASP A 921 -43.61 17.45 0.71
N GLY A 922 -42.53 17.82 1.40
CA GLY A 922 -42.40 17.69 2.86
C GLY A 922 -41.84 16.35 3.35
N ALA A 923 -41.23 15.55 2.48
CA ALA A 923 -40.48 14.35 2.85
C ALA A 923 -39.16 14.68 3.58
N ALA A 924 -38.64 13.76 4.40
CA ALA A 924 -37.39 13.98 5.15
C ALA A 924 -36.52 12.73 5.26
N LEU A 925 -35.21 12.93 5.25
CA LEU A 925 -34.20 11.91 5.54
C LEU A 925 -33.60 12.21 6.92
N GLN A 926 -33.61 11.23 7.83
CA GLN A 926 -33.16 11.43 9.21
C GLN A 926 -32.19 10.33 9.68
N PHE A 927 -31.13 10.75 10.35
CA PHE A 927 -30.19 9.88 11.06
C PHE A 927 -30.17 10.30 12.53
N VAL A 928 -30.56 9.39 13.42
CA VAL A 928 -30.79 9.67 14.84
C VAL A 928 -29.88 8.78 15.69
N GLY A 929 -29.01 9.43 16.46
CA GLY A 929 -28.10 8.82 17.42
C GLY A 929 -28.71 8.58 18.81
N GLY A 930 -27.85 8.22 19.78
CA GLY A 930 -28.20 7.94 21.17
C GLY A 930 -27.92 9.10 22.13
N ALA A 931 -28.11 8.86 23.43
CA ALA A 931 -27.73 9.82 24.48
C ALA A 931 -26.21 9.93 24.62
N GLU A 932 -25.49 8.83 24.42
CA GLU A 932 -24.02 8.74 24.43
C GLU A 932 -23.52 8.02 23.17
N ALA A 933 -22.25 8.23 22.83
CA ALA A 933 -21.63 7.61 21.66
C ALA A 933 -21.34 6.13 21.95
N ALA A 934 -22.14 5.24 21.39
CA ALA A 934 -21.88 3.80 21.45
C ALA A 934 -20.62 3.45 20.63
N GLU A 935 -19.79 2.53 21.14
CA GLU A 935 -18.74 1.91 20.35
C GLU A 935 -19.35 1.16 19.17
N SER A 936 -18.73 1.32 18.00
CA SER A 936 -19.22 0.77 16.74
C SER A 936 -18.06 0.25 15.89
N ALA A 937 -18.28 -0.83 15.16
CA ALA A 937 -17.35 -1.39 14.17
C ALA A 937 -17.23 -0.52 12.90
N GLY A 938 -18.03 0.55 12.79
CA GLY A 938 -18.01 1.54 11.71
C GLY A 938 -19.40 1.74 11.09
N VAL A 939 -19.85 2.99 10.97
CA VAL A 939 -21.12 3.32 10.30
C VAL A 939 -20.84 4.18 9.08
N LEU A 940 -21.05 3.61 7.90
CA LEU A 940 -20.92 4.31 6.62
C LEU A 940 -22.28 4.85 6.17
N ILE A 941 -22.37 6.17 5.99
CA ILE A 941 -23.55 6.83 5.43
C ILE A 941 -23.12 7.58 4.17
N ARG A 942 -23.72 7.24 3.02
CA ARG A 942 -23.51 7.92 1.74
C ARG A 942 -24.84 8.39 1.17
N VAL A 943 -24.96 9.69 0.93
CA VAL A 943 -26.10 10.31 0.24
C VAL A 943 -25.53 11.04 -0.97
N SER A 944 -25.80 10.54 -2.18
CA SER A 944 -25.29 11.10 -3.44
C SER A 944 -26.39 11.31 -4.48
N GLN A 945 -26.18 12.25 -5.40
CA GLN A 945 -27.07 12.51 -6.55
C GLN A 945 -28.54 12.68 -6.15
N THR A 946 -28.79 13.37 -5.04
CA THR A 946 -30.12 13.42 -4.41
C THR A 946 -30.82 14.73 -4.73
N VAL A 947 -32.09 14.67 -5.16
CA VAL A 947 -32.91 15.86 -5.43
C VAL A 947 -33.88 16.10 -4.27
N MET A 948 -33.86 17.29 -3.69
CA MET A 948 -34.73 17.68 -2.57
C MET A 948 -35.62 18.86 -2.94
N ARG A 949 -36.95 18.67 -2.91
CA ARG A 949 -37.95 19.70 -3.21
C ARG A 949 -38.83 19.95 -1.99
N SER A 950 -38.56 21.03 -1.26
CA SER A 950 -39.20 21.28 0.05
C SER A 950 -39.04 20.09 1.00
N SER A 951 -37.79 19.68 1.23
CA SER A 951 -37.38 18.49 2.00
C SER A 951 -36.02 18.73 2.66
N VAL A 952 -35.60 17.85 3.58
CA VAL A 952 -34.39 18.05 4.41
C VAL A 952 -33.64 16.76 4.72
N VAL A 953 -32.31 16.86 4.85
CA VAL A 953 -31.47 15.87 5.54
C VAL A 953 -31.23 16.34 6.98
N ALA A 954 -31.52 15.48 7.96
CA ALA A 954 -31.33 15.80 9.36
C ALA A 954 -30.45 14.77 10.08
N PHE A 955 -29.47 15.26 10.84
CA PHE A 955 -28.71 14.50 11.81
C PHE A 955 -29.07 14.96 13.22
N ALA A 956 -29.32 14.02 14.13
CA ALA A 956 -29.72 14.34 15.48
C ALA A 956 -29.03 13.46 16.53
N LEU A 957 -28.74 14.06 17.69
CA LEU A 957 -28.17 13.41 18.88
C LEU A 957 -26.74 12.86 18.66
N THR A 958 -26.23 12.11 19.64
CA THR A 958 -24.87 11.59 19.63
C THR A 958 -24.76 10.39 18.70
N LEU A 959 -23.98 10.52 17.61
CA LEU A 959 -23.76 9.43 16.66
C LEU A 959 -22.77 8.40 17.25
N PRO A 960 -22.82 7.12 16.82
CA PRO A 960 -21.83 6.12 17.20
C PRO A 960 -20.40 6.52 16.83
N GLN A 961 -19.40 5.90 17.44
CA GLN A 961 -18.00 6.14 17.07
C GLN A 961 -17.69 5.59 15.66
N HIS A 962 -16.67 6.12 14.99
CA HIS A 962 -16.26 5.68 13.65
C HIS A 962 -17.36 5.79 12.58
N CYS A 963 -18.21 6.83 12.67
CA CYS A 963 -19.12 7.16 11.58
C CYS A 963 -18.35 7.88 10.46
N ASP A 964 -18.52 7.42 9.23
CA ASP A 964 -18.06 8.11 8.02
C ASP A 964 -19.28 8.50 7.19
N ILE A 965 -19.57 9.79 7.16
CA ILE A 965 -20.78 10.35 6.59
C ILE A 965 -20.41 11.28 5.44
N ALA A 966 -20.94 11.02 4.25
CA ALA A 966 -20.80 11.92 3.11
C ALA A 966 -22.17 12.22 2.50
N VAL A 967 -22.47 13.51 2.37
CA VAL A 967 -23.64 14.05 1.67
C VAL A 967 -23.13 14.86 0.48
N THR A 968 -23.16 14.28 -0.71
CA THR A 968 -22.56 14.85 -1.92
C THR A 968 -23.56 15.00 -3.06
N GLU A 969 -23.37 15.95 -3.97
CA GLU A 969 -24.18 16.08 -5.20
C GLU A 969 -25.69 16.16 -4.90
N VAL A 970 -26.08 17.15 -4.09
CA VAL A 970 -27.48 17.33 -3.66
C VAL A 970 -28.07 18.60 -4.28
N ASP A 971 -29.11 18.45 -5.10
CA ASP A 971 -29.86 19.55 -5.70
C ASP A 971 -31.08 19.90 -4.85
N VAL A 972 -31.18 21.14 -4.36
CA VAL A 972 -32.24 21.55 -3.44
C VAL A 972 -33.05 22.73 -3.98
N ALA A 973 -34.37 22.58 -4.02
CA ALA A 973 -35.32 23.65 -4.32
C ALA A 973 -36.35 23.78 -3.19
N GLN A 974 -36.34 24.90 -2.46
CA GLN A 974 -37.28 25.15 -1.37
C GLN A 974 -38.38 26.13 -1.81
N THR A 975 -39.65 25.72 -1.71
CA THR A 975 -40.82 26.53 -2.12
C THR A 975 -41.74 26.95 -0.97
N PHE A 976 -41.75 26.26 0.18
CA PHE A 976 -42.54 26.59 1.38
C PHE A 976 -41.95 25.99 2.66
N GLU A 977 -42.29 26.54 3.83
CA GLU A 977 -41.90 26.01 5.15
C GLU A 977 -42.52 24.63 5.41
N PHE A 978 -41.73 23.67 5.90
CA PHE A 978 -42.19 22.32 6.25
C PHE A 978 -41.99 22.03 7.75
N ASP A 979 -42.94 21.32 8.36
CA ASP A 979 -42.87 20.92 9.77
C ASP A 979 -42.08 19.60 9.91
N LEU A 980 -40.90 19.67 10.55
CA LEU A 980 -40.19 18.48 11.02
C LEU A 980 -40.83 17.99 12.34
N PRO A 981 -41.21 16.71 12.45
CA PRO A 981 -41.75 16.16 13.69
C PRO A 981 -40.79 16.39 14.88
N GLY A 982 -41.24 17.15 15.89
CA GLY A 982 -40.50 17.38 17.14
C GLY A 982 -39.57 18.60 17.18
N THR A 983 -39.72 19.56 16.26
CA THR A 983 -38.96 20.82 16.22
C THR A 983 -39.92 22.02 16.28
N VAL A 984 -39.66 23.02 17.12
CA VAL A 984 -40.55 24.21 17.33
C VAL A 984 -40.30 25.31 16.27
N SER A 985 -39.20 25.23 15.53
CA SER A 985 -38.78 26.25 14.54
C SER A 985 -39.22 25.85 13.12
N LYS A 986 -40.02 26.70 12.48
CA LYS A 986 -40.36 26.61 11.05
C LYS A 986 -39.30 27.36 10.26
N THR A 987 -38.35 26.64 9.66
CA THR A 987 -37.21 27.28 9.02
C THR A 987 -36.75 26.48 7.81
N LEU A 988 -36.43 27.16 6.71
CA LEU A 988 -35.95 26.55 5.48
C LEU A 988 -34.47 26.17 5.64
N SER A 989 -34.14 24.87 5.66
CA SER A 989 -32.76 24.38 5.72
C SER A 989 -32.46 23.21 4.80
N VAL A 990 -31.25 23.18 4.22
CA VAL A 990 -30.78 22.05 3.39
C VAL A 990 -30.29 20.91 4.27
N LEU A 991 -29.43 21.23 5.24
CA LEU A 991 -28.95 20.29 6.26
C LEU A 991 -29.31 20.80 7.65
N LEU A 992 -29.93 19.94 8.44
CA LEU A 992 -30.25 20.20 9.84
C LEU A 992 -29.38 19.36 10.77
N LEU A 993 -28.70 20.01 11.71
CA LEU A 993 -27.97 19.36 12.81
C LEU A 993 -28.68 19.67 14.13
N ARG A 994 -29.10 18.65 14.89
CA ARG A 994 -29.79 18.83 16.17
C ARG A 994 -29.07 18.14 17.32
N ASN A 995 -28.45 18.90 18.21
CA ASN A 995 -27.69 18.35 19.35
C ASN A 995 -26.69 17.26 18.92
N VAL A 996 -25.97 17.47 17.81
CA VAL A 996 -25.10 16.45 17.22
C VAL A 996 -23.77 16.40 17.93
N MET A 997 -23.36 15.19 18.34
CA MET A 997 -22.01 14.92 18.84
C MET A 997 -21.36 13.87 17.94
N LEU A 998 -20.22 14.24 17.34
CA LEU A 998 -19.34 13.35 16.56
C LEU A 998 -18.13 12.98 17.43
N SER A 999 -17.81 11.69 17.48
CA SER A 999 -16.68 11.14 18.23
C SER A 999 -15.91 10.17 17.34
N ALA A 1000 -14.61 10.43 17.08
CA ALA A 1000 -13.81 9.71 16.08
C ALA A 1000 -14.53 9.50 14.73
N SER A 1001 -15.26 10.52 14.26
CA SER A 1001 -16.17 10.41 13.10
C SER A 1001 -16.04 11.60 12.14
N SER A 1002 -16.30 11.39 10.85
CA SER A 1002 -16.25 12.42 9.80
C SER A 1002 -17.62 12.67 9.19
N LEU A 1003 -17.95 13.95 8.96
CA LEU A 1003 -19.12 14.38 8.20
C LEU A 1003 -18.69 15.34 7.09
N LEU A 1004 -18.72 14.87 5.85
CA LEU A 1004 -18.45 15.65 4.64
C LEU A 1004 -19.76 16.04 3.95
N VAL A 1005 -19.85 17.30 3.55
CA VAL A 1005 -20.92 17.82 2.71
C VAL A 1005 -20.28 18.51 1.49
N SER A 1006 -20.62 18.06 0.28
CA SER A 1006 -19.93 18.52 -0.93
C SER A 1006 -20.87 18.67 -2.12
N ASN A 1007 -20.59 19.58 -3.06
CA ASN A 1007 -21.36 19.68 -4.33
C ASN A 1007 -22.87 19.85 -4.11
N VAL A 1008 -23.28 20.65 -3.12
CA VAL A 1008 -24.69 20.95 -2.85
C VAL A 1008 -25.09 22.18 -3.65
N ASN A 1009 -26.12 22.09 -4.49
CA ASN A 1009 -26.65 23.22 -5.25
C ASN A 1009 -28.08 23.52 -4.79
N ALA A 1010 -28.24 24.57 -3.98
CA ALA A 1010 -29.49 24.92 -3.34
C ALA A 1010 -30.00 26.29 -3.81
N HIS A 1011 -31.29 26.36 -4.15
CA HIS A 1011 -31.97 27.59 -4.55
C HIS A 1011 -33.25 27.81 -3.72
N ALA A 1012 -33.39 28.98 -3.10
CA ALA A 1012 -34.57 29.39 -2.33
C ALA A 1012 -35.35 30.53 -3.01
N LEU A 1013 -36.68 30.42 -3.06
CA LEU A 1013 -37.58 31.41 -3.67
C LEU A 1013 -38.09 32.49 -2.68
N ARG A 1014 -37.69 32.44 -1.40
CA ARG A 1014 -38.09 33.37 -0.32
C ARG A 1014 -36.89 33.77 0.53
N CYS A 1015 -36.84 35.04 0.96
CA CYS A 1015 -35.85 35.54 1.93
C CYS A 1015 -36.11 34.94 3.33
N GLY A 1016 -35.06 34.47 4.01
CA GLY A 1016 -35.16 33.91 5.38
C GLY A 1016 -34.56 32.50 5.62
N GLY A 1017 -33.99 31.85 4.60
CA GLY A 1017 -33.50 30.47 4.71
C GLY A 1017 -32.06 30.33 5.19
N PHE A 1018 -31.73 29.19 5.79
CA PHE A 1018 -30.38 28.79 6.21
C PHE A 1018 -29.86 27.64 5.34
N GLY A 1019 -28.63 27.69 4.84
CA GLY A 1019 -28.04 26.54 4.13
C GLY A 1019 -27.83 25.36 5.09
N PHE A 1020 -26.96 25.60 6.07
CA PHE A 1020 -26.72 24.73 7.21
C PHE A 1020 -27.32 25.33 8.47
N TYR A 1021 -28.17 24.55 9.15
CA TYR A 1021 -28.83 25.00 10.36
C TYR A 1021 -28.53 24.05 11.52
N SER A 1022 -27.87 24.56 12.56
CA SER A 1022 -27.58 23.82 13.78
C SER A 1022 -28.45 24.30 14.94
N ILE A 1023 -29.31 23.41 15.45
CA ILE A 1023 -30.17 23.64 16.61
C ILE A 1023 -29.58 22.92 17.83
N GLY A 1024 -29.12 23.69 18.81
CA GLY A 1024 -28.52 23.17 20.04
C GLY A 1024 -27.01 22.97 19.94
N THR A 1025 -26.45 21.97 20.61
CA THR A 1025 -24.99 21.78 20.71
C THR A 1025 -24.44 20.96 19.54
N LEU A 1026 -23.43 21.48 18.84
CA LEU A 1026 -22.58 20.71 17.93
C LEU A 1026 -21.24 20.43 18.64
N THR A 1027 -20.86 19.17 18.78
CA THR A 1027 -19.65 18.78 19.53
C THR A 1027 -18.81 17.81 18.71
N LEU A 1028 -17.55 18.16 18.47
CA LEU A 1028 -16.57 17.33 17.78
C LEU A 1028 -15.50 16.91 18.80
N VAL A 1029 -15.34 15.61 19.04
CA VAL A 1029 -14.34 15.08 19.97
C VAL A 1029 -13.54 13.93 19.34
N ARG A 1030 -12.38 13.60 19.91
CA ARG A 1030 -11.52 12.48 19.47
C ARG A 1030 -11.13 12.54 17.98
N GLY A 1031 -10.76 13.71 17.48
CA GLY A 1031 -10.32 13.89 16.08
C GLY A 1031 -11.45 13.92 15.04
N SER A 1032 -12.71 14.09 15.47
CA SER A 1032 -13.85 14.20 14.55
C SER A 1032 -13.79 15.47 13.69
N SER A 1033 -14.34 15.40 12.49
CA SER A 1033 -14.28 16.48 11.52
C SER A 1033 -15.63 16.70 10.82
N LEU A 1034 -15.94 17.98 10.55
CA LEU A 1034 -17.08 18.42 9.76
C LEU A 1034 -16.53 19.26 8.61
N TYR A 1035 -16.75 18.83 7.37
CA TYR A 1035 -16.31 19.54 6.17
C TYR A 1035 -17.51 19.92 5.29
N ALA A 1036 -17.52 21.15 4.77
CA ALA A 1036 -18.45 21.61 3.76
C ALA A 1036 -17.66 22.27 2.62
N ARG A 1037 -17.76 21.76 1.38
CA ARG A 1037 -17.01 22.30 0.21
C ARG A 1037 -17.84 22.29 -1.07
N TYR A 1038 -17.52 23.17 -2.03
CA TYR A 1038 -18.20 23.25 -3.34
C TYR A 1038 -19.74 23.33 -3.25
N CYS A 1039 -20.27 24.09 -2.29
CA CYS A 1039 -21.72 24.26 -2.11
C CYS A 1039 -22.17 25.65 -2.58
N SER A 1040 -23.28 25.71 -3.33
CA SER A 1040 -23.95 26.93 -3.79
C SER A 1040 -25.32 27.06 -3.09
N PHE A 1041 -25.62 28.22 -2.49
CA PHE A 1041 -26.88 28.48 -1.77
C PHE A 1041 -27.50 29.80 -2.23
N ASP A 1042 -28.09 29.80 -3.41
CA ASP A 1042 -28.72 30.97 -4.00
C ASP A 1042 -30.07 31.30 -3.32
N GLY A 1043 -30.31 32.58 -3.01
CA GLY A 1043 -31.51 33.05 -2.30
C GLY A 1043 -31.59 32.79 -0.78
N TYR A 1044 -30.58 32.15 -0.17
CA TYR A 1044 -30.52 31.92 1.29
C TYR A 1044 -29.92 33.12 2.04
N GLU A 1045 -30.41 33.38 3.27
CA GLU A 1045 -29.99 34.52 4.11
C GLU A 1045 -28.65 34.23 4.80
N HIS A 1046 -28.51 33.02 5.36
CA HIS A 1046 -27.28 32.59 6.04
C HIS A 1046 -26.81 31.23 5.51
N LEU A 1047 -25.51 31.12 5.23
CA LEU A 1047 -24.91 29.86 4.76
C LEU A 1047 -24.76 28.86 5.89
N PHE A 1048 -24.42 29.34 7.07
CA PHE A 1048 -24.20 28.53 8.26
C PHE A 1048 -24.65 29.30 9.51
N TYR A 1049 -25.49 28.68 10.34
CA TYR A 1049 -26.00 29.29 11.57
C TYR A 1049 -26.00 28.30 12.73
N VAL A 1050 -25.46 28.74 13.89
CA VAL A 1050 -25.32 27.94 15.11
C VAL A 1050 -25.83 28.72 16.32
N TYR A 1051 -26.66 28.07 17.15
CA TYR A 1051 -27.17 28.65 18.40
C TYR A 1051 -26.09 28.69 19.51
N PRO A 1052 -26.04 29.71 20.41
CA PRO A 1052 -24.88 30.01 21.23
C PRO A 1052 -24.66 29.05 22.42
N ARG A 1053 -24.05 27.88 22.17
CA ARG A 1053 -23.28 27.06 23.13
C ARG A 1053 -22.31 26.13 22.39
N CYS A 1054 -21.19 26.65 21.87
CA CYS A 1054 -20.15 25.85 21.22
C CYS A 1054 -18.78 26.12 21.88
N PRO A 1055 -18.16 25.15 22.59
CA PRO A 1055 -16.91 25.37 23.29
C PRO A 1055 -15.73 24.58 22.67
N GLN A 1056 -15.39 24.79 21.38
CA GLN A 1056 -14.07 24.45 20.79
C GLN A 1056 -13.93 24.87 19.31
N LEU A 1057 -12.69 25.01 18.84
CA LEU A 1057 -12.30 25.45 17.49
C LEU A 1057 -13.03 24.67 16.37
N LEU A 1058 -13.84 25.37 15.58
CA LEU A 1058 -14.27 24.94 14.25
C LEU A 1058 -13.25 25.43 13.21
N CYS A 1059 -12.69 24.54 12.40
CA CYS A 1059 -11.96 24.91 11.19
C CYS A 1059 -12.92 24.97 10.01
N PHE A 1060 -13.14 26.16 9.44
CA PHE A 1060 -13.83 26.36 8.16
C PHE A 1060 -12.79 26.48 7.04
N CYS A 1061 -12.83 25.59 6.05
CA CYS A 1061 -12.21 25.80 4.74
C CYS A 1061 -13.32 25.97 3.70
N VAL A 1062 -13.72 27.22 3.45
CA VAL A 1062 -14.57 27.56 2.30
C VAL A 1062 -13.62 27.91 1.16
N ALA A 1063 -13.54 27.06 0.14
CA ALA A 1063 -12.79 27.34 -1.07
C ALA A 1063 -13.77 27.51 -2.24
N GLN A 1064 -14.23 28.75 -2.49
CA GLN A 1064 -14.10 29.47 -3.78
C GLN A 1064 -14.90 30.79 -3.86
N GLN A 1065 -14.31 31.72 -4.61
CA GLN A 1065 -14.67 33.08 -5.03
C GLN A 1065 -14.65 34.24 -4.00
N TYR A 1066 -13.77 35.19 -4.28
CA TYR A 1066 -13.55 36.45 -3.56
C TYR A 1066 -14.77 37.40 -3.63
N ASP A 1067 -14.95 38.17 -2.54
CA ASP A 1067 -15.68 39.44 -2.38
C ASP A 1067 -17.17 39.55 -2.00
N VAL A 1068 -17.91 38.49 -1.62
CA VAL A 1068 -19.30 38.66 -1.11
C VAL A 1068 -19.60 37.98 0.25
N LEU A 1069 -18.65 37.25 0.85
CA LEU A 1069 -18.97 36.32 1.94
C LEU A 1069 -18.67 36.77 3.38
N ARG A 1070 -18.04 37.93 3.59
CA ARG A 1070 -17.72 38.39 4.96
C ARG A 1070 -18.96 38.75 5.79
N ASP A 1071 -20.09 39.09 5.15
CA ASP A 1071 -21.30 39.56 5.85
C ASP A 1071 -22.37 38.48 6.10
N LYS A 1072 -22.14 37.21 5.70
CA LYS A 1072 -23.14 36.12 5.80
C LYS A 1072 -22.79 34.98 6.76
N LEU A 1073 -21.64 35.05 7.44
CA LEU A 1073 -21.24 34.15 8.52
C LEU A 1073 -21.58 34.80 9.87
N LEU A 1074 -22.63 34.32 10.54
CA LEU A 1074 -23.05 34.84 11.84
C LEU A 1074 -22.68 33.83 12.94
N VAL A 1075 -21.54 34.06 13.59
CA VAL A 1075 -21.15 33.40 14.84
C VAL A 1075 -21.37 34.42 15.96
N SER A 1076 -22.42 34.26 16.79
CA SER A 1076 -22.67 35.24 17.86
C SER A 1076 -21.61 35.09 18.97
N GLU A 1077 -20.69 36.04 19.07
CA GLU A 1077 -19.73 36.13 20.17
C GLU A 1077 -20.45 36.44 21.49
N ALA A 1078 -20.33 35.54 22.47
CA ALA A 1078 -20.58 35.85 23.87
C ALA A 1078 -19.52 35.16 24.73
N ASN A 1079 -18.59 35.99 25.21
CA ASN A 1079 -17.56 35.77 26.23
C ASN A 1079 -16.40 34.82 25.86
N LEU A 1080 -15.33 35.44 25.34
CA LEU A 1080 -13.94 35.00 25.49
C LEU A 1080 -13.54 34.90 26.96
#